data_AF-A0A2I1CFE9-F1
#
_entry.id   AF-A0A2I1CFE9-F1
#
_cell.length_a   1.000
_cell.length_b   1.000
_cell.length_c   1.000
_cell.angle_alpha   90.00
_cell.angle_beta   90.00
_cell.angle_gamma   90.00
#
_symmetry.space_group_name_H-M   'P 1'
#
loop_
_entity.id
_entity.type
_entity.pdbx_description
1 polymer ?
#
loop_
_entity_poly.entity_id
_entity_poly.type
_entity_poly.pdbx_seq_one_letter_code
_entity_poly.pdbx_strand_id
1 'polypeptide(L)'
;MSMRRAMASYRAQARAETTKRLLAQLINEGLVDTELSTWSISAEKSHLRITNKGDAVRSIQVTVIDRFESRSQWRPNDFEVPVVLKHCTIETEEDDPGSVWEFIQSWLDCDGATSKEIAGELRNSAAMLEKWMEIAATQPVLDRKAGFLSWERSLISGHPTHPAYLQNPVGPDELPAMLNPGLSFVALPRSSVCVFGAFEKLTQPLQRLFGGIELSASDGKEKIIVPCLLQQLPAVTKFFPNAEVVKSIPNCGQAQAAIRTITVPGFQFDIKFSLACLLTSAVRALPCWAAAVAPNVTDVLKRVFPEDLWVFGEVAAVTGNQEKIAEARHLTCILRENLESRAEENNETLILASALMERPLGGHRTYAELYSTTSTHKEAIIANLADCVRPYGTIPDTSRTLNPYPALLPQQFIRDLERFNEVLALAYNNIIPRWWKDTEAKFSSRMPLDPRAEALLRGNLRPDILIPISAAGNDTPGFRVCEINARFSINFLHWVATAYEALAGCTRHSASVKPASNHTRLLDSLLELFNPKLPIHFVRDKAGMSQDGSLFGWLESQTGIRPRIVSPSDLRLVPDATTRTGFMLCCVWGTDPVVRKAVGTGKPAPKLIQVNGELVEQVHQIGLQLFDYKLFALPTEMAQHIALCCRNDLRSVFIAHDKRFLGIILQELDALVHTHRVLSPAQAQLLREGIVPTILPGSSEFQELASQARRDPETKNRYIHKPIREARGTGILLGRDISATQWEAILKSMESSSRGFILLAKQRAQGPQEPYGGHVLLGEWAVCGFWNVEDGVCG
;
A
#
# COMPACT_ATOMS: atom_id res chain seq x y z
N MET A 1 -36.35 -19.65 -14.86
CA MET A 1 -35.81 -19.04 -16.10
C MET A 1 -35.41 -20.19 -17.03
N SER A 2 -35.74 -20.18 -18.33
CA SER A 2 -35.36 -21.32 -19.21
C SER A 2 -33.84 -21.38 -19.41
N MET A 3 -33.26 -22.58 -19.53
CA MET A 3 -31.80 -22.79 -19.63
C MET A 3 -31.16 -22.00 -20.78
N ARG A 4 -31.85 -21.90 -21.93
CA ARG A 4 -31.40 -21.05 -23.07
C ARG A 4 -31.34 -19.56 -22.74
N ARG A 5 -32.26 -19.05 -21.90
CA ARG A 5 -32.29 -17.63 -21.48
C ARG A 5 -31.22 -17.33 -20.43
N ALA A 6 -30.85 -18.31 -19.60
CA ALA A 6 -29.73 -18.20 -18.67
C ALA A 6 -28.36 -18.22 -19.39
N MET A 7 -28.18 -19.13 -20.36
CA MET A 7 -26.95 -19.18 -21.18
C MET A 7 -26.70 -17.88 -21.96
N ALA A 8 -27.73 -17.33 -22.61
CA ALA A 8 -27.64 -16.03 -23.28
C ALA A 8 -27.28 -14.88 -22.31
N SER A 9 -27.66 -15.00 -21.02
CA SER A 9 -27.30 -14.04 -19.98
C SER A 9 -25.83 -14.16 -19.54
N TYR A 10 -25.29 -15.38 -19.43
CA TYR A 10 -23.89 -15.58 -19.00
C TYR A 10 -22.89 -15.13 -20.06
N ARG A 11 -23.16 -15.39 -21.34
CA ARG A 11 -22.32 -14.90 -22.43
C ARG A 11 -22.16 -13.38 -22.40
N ALA A 12 -23.27 -12.67 -22.27
CA ALA A 12 -23.26 -11.21 -22.20
C ALA A 12 -22.53 -10.71 -20.94
N GLN A 13 -22.77 -11.33 -19.78
CA GLN A 13 -22.07 -10.98 -18.53
C GLN A 13 -20.56 -11.22 -18.61
N ALA A 14 -20.13 -12.35 -19.18
CA ALA A 14 -18.73 -12.71 -19.29
C ALA A 14 -17.97 -11.77 -20.25
N ARG A 15 -18.58 -11.43 -21.38
CA ARG A 15 -18.09 -10.41 -22.31
C ARG A 15 -17.99 -9.05 -21.64
N ALA A 16 -19.06 -8.61 -20.99
CA ALA A 16 -19.10 -7.35 -20.26
C ALA A 16 -17.98 -7.26 -19.23
N GLU A 17 -17.80 -8.27 -18.37
CA GLU A 17 -16.74 -8.23 -17.35
C GLU A 17 -15.33 -8.24 -17.93
N THR A 18 -15.11 -8.99 -19.00
CA THR A 18 -13.81 -9.01 -19.69
C THR A 18 -13.51 -7.65 -20.33
N THR A 19 -14.51 -7.03 -20.97
CA THR A 19 -14.40 -5.69 -21.57
C THR A 19 -14.16 -4.62 -20.50
N LYS A 20 -14.86 -4.66 -19.36
CA LYS A 20 -14.62 -3.74 -18.24
C LYS A 20 -13.17 -3.83 -17.72
N ARG A 21 -12.62 -5.04 -17.61
CA ARG A 21 -11.22 -5.27 -17.21
C ARG A 21 -10.24 -4.68 -18.22
N LEU A 22 -10.51 -4.87 -19.52
CA LEU A 22 -9.69 -4.30 -20.58
C LEU A 22 -9.67 -2.78 -20.48
N LEU A 23 -10.82 -2.13 -20.39
CA LEU A 23 -10.92 -0.66 -20.29
C LEU A 23 -10.22 -0.13 -19.04
N ALA A 24 -10.45 -0.76 -17.88
CA ALA A 24 -9.80 -0.36 -16.64
C ALA A 24 -8.27 -0.37 -16.76
N GLN A 25 -7.69 -1.40 -17.38
CA GLN A 25 -6.24 -1.50 -17.53
C GLN A 25 -5.67 -0.55 -18.56
N LEU A 26 -6.32 -0.39 -19.71
CA LEU A 26 -5.90 0.59 -20.72
C LEU A 26 -5.77 1.99 -20.09
N ILE A 27 -6.74 2.37 -19.27
CA ILE A 27 -6.74 3.69 -18.61
C ILE A 27 -5.69 3.75 -17.49
N ASN A 28 -5.66 2.74 -16.60
CA ASN A 28 -4.75 2.75 -15.45
C ASN A 28 -3.28 2.68 -15.83
N GLU A 29 -2.95 2.01 -16.92
CA GLU A 29 -1.58 1.94 -17.46
C GLU A 29 -1.23 3.15 -18.34
N GLY A 30 -2.17 4.07 -18.56
CA GLY A 30 -1.95 5.28 -19.36
C GLY A 30 -1.77 5.01 -20.85
N LEU A 31 -2.30 3.88 -21.34
CA LEU A 31 -2.26 3.49 -22.76
C LEU A 31 -3.26 4.27 -23.62
N VAL A 32 -4.22 4.94 -22.98
CA VAL A 32 -5.25 5.77 -23.61
C VAL A 32 -5.45 7.07 -22.83
N ASP A 33 -5.93 8.10 -23.52
CA ASP A 33 -6.35 9.37 -22.91
C ASP A 33 -7.83 9.29 -22.53
N THR A 34 -8.26 10.02 -21.49
CA THR A 34 -9.65 10.03 -21.03
C THR A 34 -10.17 11.43 -20.76
N GLU A 35 -11.43 11.69 -21.11
CA GLU A 35 -12.17 12.91 -20.84
C GLU A 35 -13.53 12.57 -20.21
N LEU A 36 -13.78 13.04 -18.99
CA LEU A 36 -15.03 12.78 -18.27
C LEU A 36 -16.04 13.90 -18.54
N SER A 37 -17.26 13.54 -18.98
CA SER A 37 -18.35 14.50 -19.14
C SER A 37 -18.82 15.05 -17.79
N THR A 38 -19.40 16.26 -17.76
CA THR A 38 -20.02 16.85 -16.56
C THR A 38 -21.04 15.92 -15.90
N TRP A 39 -20.91 15.70 -14.59
CA TRP A 39 -21.78 14.82 -13.81
C TRP A 39 -23.24 15.29 -13.79
N SER A 40 -24.18 14.43 -14.18
CA SER A 40 -25.61 14.70 -14.03
C SER A 40 -26.12 14.22 -12.68
N ILE A 41 -26.55 15.16 -11.83
CA ILE A 41 -27.10 14.87 -10.49
C ILE A 41 -28.41 14.07 -10.59
N SER A 42 -29.19 14.22 -11.67
CA SER A 42 -30.48 13.54 -11.84
C SER A 42 -30.37 12.10 -12.35
N ALA A 43 -29.24 11.71 -12.93
CA ALA A 43 -29.07 10.40 -13.57
C ALA A 43 -28.11 9.46 -12.83
N GLU A 44 -27.41 9.94 -11.80
CA GLU A 44 -26.34 9.22 -11.06
C GLU A 44 -25.30 8.54 -11.96
N LYS A 45 -25.12 9.05 -13.18
CA LYS A 45 -24.26 8.47 -14.22
C LYS A 45 -23.51 9.58 -14.94
N SER A 46 -22.29 9.27 -15.36
CA SER A 46 -21.49 10.10 -16.28
C SER A 46 -20.99 9.29 -17.45
N HIS A 47 -20.55 9.95 -18.52
CA HIS A 47 -19.88 9.29 -19.62
C HIS A 47 -18.39 9.61 -19.58
N LEU A 48 -17.56 8.58 -19.70
CA LEU A 48 -16.14 8.70 -19.94
C LEU A 48 -15.91 8.50 -21.43
N ARG A 49 -15.24 9.47 -22.05
CA ARG A 49 -14.74 9.38 -23.40
C ARG A 49 -13.27 8.95 -23.34
N ILE A 50 -12.94 7.87 -24.04
CA ILE A 50 -11.59 7.32 -24.14
C ILE A 50 -11.10 7.58 -25.57
N THR A 51 -9.90 8.13 -25.70
CA THR A 51 -9.30 8.57 -26.97
C THR A 51 -7.81 8.28 -27.02
N ASN A 52 -7.18 8.58 -28.15
CA ASN A 52 -5.74 8.64 -28.31
C ASN A 52 -5.38 9.95 -29.02
N LYS A 53 -4.40 10.71 -28.50
CA LYS A 53 -3.97 12.00 -29.10
C LYS A 53 -3.62 11.95 -30.59
N GLY A 54 -3.19 10.79 -31.11
CA GLY A 54 -2.84 10.59 -32.52
C GLY A 54 -4.02 10.22 -33.42
N ASP A 55 -5.20 9.93 -32.87
CA ASP A 55 -6.38 9.45 -33.62
C ASP A 55 -7.60 10.33 -33.32
N ALA A 56 -7.86 11.30 -34.20
CA ALA A 56 -8.98 12.22 -34.06
C ALA A 56 -10.32 11.64 -34.54
N VAL A 57 -10.32 10.47 -35.19
CA VAL A 57 -11.52 9.89 -35.81
C VAL A 57 -12.14 8.79 -34.96
N ARG A 58 -11.38 8.16 -34.05
CA ARG A 58 -11.89 7.13 -33.15
C ARG A 58 -12.07 7.62 -31.71
N SER A 59 -13.14 7.18 -31.05
CA SER A 59 -13.28 7.29 -29.60
C SER A 59 -14.18 6.19 -29.04
N ILE A 60 -13.97 5.81 -27.78
CA ILE A 60 -14.88 4.93 -27.04
C ILE A 60 -15.64 5.78 -26.03
N GLN A 61 -16.95 5.62 -25.95
CA GLN A 61 -17.76 6.19 -24.89
C GLN A 61 -18.28 5.08 -23.98
N VAL A 62 -18.05 5.22 -22.68
CA VAL A 62 -18.48 4.25 -21.66
C VAL A 62 -19.20 4.98 -20.53
N THR A 63 -20.25 4.38 -19.99
CA THR A 63 -20.98 4.93 -18.83
C THR A 63 -20.24 4.56 -17.54
N VAL A 64 -20.12 5.53 -16.64
CA VAL A 64 -19.46 5.42 -15.34
C VAL A 64 -20.49 5.58 -14.21
N ILE A 65 -20.43 4.68 -13.23
CA ILE A 65 -21.45 4.51 -12.18
C ILE A 65 -21.14 5.35 -10.91
N ASP A 66 -19.88 5.75 -10.68
CA ASP A 66 -19.46 6.43 -9.43
C ASP A 66 -18.68 7.73 -9.70
N ARG A 67 -18.69 8.68 -8.75
CA ARG A 67 -17.98 9.96 -8.86
C ARG A 67 -16.48 9.75 -8.75
N PHE A 68 -15.77 9.97 -9.86
CA PHE A 68 -14.32 9.80 -9.98
C PHE A 68 -13.51 10.86 -9.21
N GLU A 69 -14.11 11.93 -8.71
CA GLU A 69 -13.44 13.12 -8.13
C GLU A 69 -12.47 12.84 -6.96
N SER A 70 -12.37 11.61 -6.45
CA SER A 70 -11.50 11.22 -5.32
C SER A 70 -10.61 9.98 -5.53
N ARG A 71 -10.59 9.33 -6.71
CA ARG A 71 -9.83 8.08 -6.92
C ARG A 71 -8.69 8.23 -7.92
N SER A 72 -7.58 7.55 -7.65
CA SER A 72 -6.39 7.53 -8.53
C SER A 72 -6.37 6.35 -9.52
N GLN A 73 -7.32 5.40 -9.42
CA GLN A 73 -7.38 4.20 -10.27
C GLN A 73 -8.83 3.82 -10.60
N TRP A 74 -9.05 3.35 -11.82
CA TRP A 74 -10.31 2.82 -12.32
C TRP A 74 -10.47 1.32 -12.03
N ARG A 75 -11.67 0.90 -11.65
CA ARG A 75 -12.01 -0.50 -11.39
C ARG A 75 -12.98 -0.99 -12.48
N PRO A 76 -12.99 -2.29 -12.81
CA PRO A 76 -13.95 -2.83 -13.77
C PRO A 76 -15.40 -2.49 -13.41
N ASN A 77 -15.76 -2.56 -12.12
CA ASN A 77 -17.09 -2.22 -11.61
C ASN A 77 -17.49 -0.75 -11.76
N ASP A 78 -16.57 0.15 -12.14
CA ASP A 78 -16.90 1.55 -12.37
C ASP A 78 -17.56 1.76 -13.75
N PHE A 79 -17.51 0.76 -14.65
CA PHE A 79 -17.99 0.84 -16.03
C PHE A 79 -19.25 0.00 -16.28
N GLU A 80 -20.17 0.53 -17.09
CA GLU A 80 -21.24 -0.25 -17.72
C GLU A 80 -20.86 -0.65 -19.15
N VAL A 81 -21.22 -1.86 -19.56
CA VAL A 81 -21.02 -2.40 -20.92
C VAL A 81 -22.38 -2.90 -21.43
N PRO A 82 -22.76 -2.69 -22.71
CA PRO A 82 -21.93 -2.35 -23.88
C PRO A 82 -21.33 -0.94 -23.87
N VAL A 83 -20.17 -0.79 -24.51
CA VAL A 83 -19.57 0.52 -24.82
C VAL A 83 -20.03 1.00 -26.19
N VAL A 84 -19.89 2.30 -26.46
CA VAL A 84 -20.14 2.86 -27.79
C VAL A 84 -18.81 3.17 -28.47
N LEU A 85 -18.50 2.44 -29.55
CA LEU A 85 -17.36 2.70 -30.42
C LEU A 85 -17.76 3.73 -31.47
N LYS A 86 -17.02 4.84 -31.57
CA LYS A 86 -17.29 5.92 -32.53
C LYS A 86 -16.16 6.03 -33.54
N HIS A 87 -16.45 5.87 -34.82
CA HIS A 87 -15.52 6.12 -35.91
C HIS A 87 -16.12 7.12 -36.91
N CYS A 88 -15.55 8.31 -36.99
CA CYS A 88 -16.12 9.45 -37.71
C CYS A 88 -17.56 9.75 -37.22
N THR A 89 -18.57 9.48 -38.04
CA THR A 89 -20.00 9.68 -37.73
C THR A 89 -20.73 8.39 -37.38
N ILE A 90 -20.04 7.24 -37.40
CA ILE A 90 -20.63 5.93 -37.16
C ILE A 90 -20.44 5.59 -35.68
N GLU A 91 -21.54 5.22 -35.02
CA GLU A 91 -21.55 4.74 -33.64
C GLU A 91 -22.06 3.30 -33.61
N THR A 92 -21.35 2.43 -32.87
CA THR A 92 -21.71 1.02 -32.73
C THR A 92 -21.61 0.61 -31.27
N GLU A 93 -22.63 -0.07 -30.74
CA GLU A 93 -22.54 -0.71 -29.42
C GLU A 93 -21.71 -1.98 -29.52
N GLU A 94 -20.78 -2.18 -28.58
CA GLU A 94 -19.90 -3.34 -28.54
C GLU A 94 -19.71 -3.85 -27.11
N ASP A 95 -19.76 -5.18 -26.96
CA ASP A 95 -19.49 -5.87 -25.70
C ASP A 95 -18.33 -6.87 -25.80
N ASP A 96 -17.91 -7.22 -27.01
CA ASP A 96 -16.84 -8.18 -27.26
C ASP A 96 -15.46 -7.54 -27.01
N PRO A 97 -14.67 -8.05 -26.05
CA PRO A 97 -13.39 -7.43 -25.69
C PRO A 97 -12.37 -7.52 -26.83
N GLY A 98 -12.46 -8.53 -27.70
CA GLY A 98 -11.59 -8.64 -28.88
C GLY A 98 -11.92 -7.60 -29.94
N SER A 99 -13.22 -7.33 -30.17
CA SER A 99 -13.63 -6.24 -31.07
C SER A 99 -13.22 -4.87 -30.54
N VAL A 100 -13.36 -4.62 -29.23
CA VAL A 100 -12.88 -3.39 -28.60
C VAL A 100 -11.36 -3.24 -28.77
N TRP A 101 -10.60 -4.32 -28.61
CA TRP A 101 -9.16 -4.34 -28.85
C TRP A 101 -8.81 -4.03 -30.32
N GLU A 102 -9.45 -4.71 -31.28
CA GLU A 102 -9.23 -4.49 -32.71
C GLU A 102 -9.56 -3.07 -33.15
N PHE A 103 -10.54 -2.44 -32.50
CA PHE A 103 -10.90 -1.04 -32.72
C PHE A 103 -9.79 -0.07 -32.30
N ILE A 104 -9.12 -0.35 -31.17
CA ILE A 104 -8.07 0.52 -30.62
C ILE A 104 -6.66 0.11 -31.03
N GLN A 105 -6.47 -0.98 -31.77
CA GLN A 105 -5.13 -1.51 -32.03
C GLN A 105 -4.17 -0.49 -32.64
N SER A 106 -4.66 0.45 -33.46
CA SER A 106 -3.85 1.51 -34.06
C SER A 106 -3.42 2.60 -33.07
N TRP A 107 -4.00 2.63 -31.87
CA TRP A 107 -3.59 3.51 -30.78
C TRP A 107 -2.35 2.97 -30.05
N LEU A 108 -2.05 1.69 -30.25
CA LEU A 108 -1.02 0.94 -29.53
C LEU A 108 0.14 0.60 -30.49
N ASP A 109 1.37 0.66 -29.99
CA ASP A 109 2.56 0.26 -30.75
C ASP A 109 2.72 -1.27 -30.71
N CYS A 110 1.89 -1.97 -31.48
CA CYS A 110 1.81 -3.43 -31.49
C CYS A 110 1.73 -3.95 -32.94
N ASP A 111 2.53 -4.97 -33.27
CA ASP A 111 2.48 -5.57 -34.60
C ASP A 111 1.18 -6.36 -34.83
N GLY A 112 0.80 -6.54 -36.09
CA GLY A 112 -0.48 -7.18 -36.44
C GLY A 112 -0.63 -8.63 -35.99
N ALA A 113 0.46 -9.39 -35.84
CA ALA A 113 0.39 -10.77 -35.36
C ALA A 113 0.12 -10.81 -33.86
N THR A 114 0.88 -10.02 -33.07
CA THR A 114 0.68 -9.87 -31.63
C THR A 114 -0.70 -9.30 -31.29
N SER A 115 -1.15 -8.29 -32.03
CA SER A 115 -2.50 -7.71 -31.84
C SER A 115 -3.61 -8.75 -32.04
N LYS A 116 -3.48 -9.60 -33.07
CA LYS A 116 -4.43 -10.67 -33.34
C LYS A 116 -4.41 -11.77 -32.27
N GLU A 117 -3.23 -12.09 -31.73
CA GLU A 117 -3.08 -13.01 -30.61
C GLU A 117 -3.85 -12.46 -29.39
N ILE A 118 -3.57 -11.22 -28.96
CA ILE A 118 -4.24 -10.55 -27.83
C ILE A 118 -5.76 -10.52 -28.00
N ALA A 119 -6.27 -10.15 -29.18
CA ALA A 119 -7.70 -10.17 -29.45
C ALA A 119 -8.30 -11.58 -29.29
N GLY A 120 -7.56 -12.61 -29.71
CA GLY A 120 -7.90 -14.01 -29.47
C GLY A 120 -7.92 -14.38 -27.98
N GLU A 121 -6.92 -13.94 -27.20
CA GLU A 121 -6.84 -14.18 -25.76
C GLU A 121 -8.04 -13.58 -25.02
N LEU A 122 -8.41 -12.35 -25.38
CA LEU A 122 -9.53 -11.64 -24.78
C LEU A 122 -10.86 -12.35 -25.04
N ARG A 123 -11.09 -12.80 -26.27
CA ARG A 123 -12.30 -13.57 -26.63
C ARG A 123 -12.33 -14.92 -25.93
N ASN A 124 -11.19 -15.61 -25.85
CA ASN A 124 -11.10 -16.87 -25.12
C ASN A 124 -11.36 -16.66 -23.63
N SER A 125 -10.82 -15.59 -23.03
CA SER A 125 -11.07 -15.22 -21.63
C SER A 125 -12.57 -15.05 -21.34
N ALA A 126 -13.30 -14.35 -22.22
CA ALA A 126 -14.74 -14.20 -22.10
C ALA A 126 -15.49 -15.55 -22.25
N ALA A 127 -15.12 -16.39 -23.22
CA ALA A 127 -15.72 -17.71 -23.41
C ALA A 127 -15.45 -18.66 -22.22
N MET A 128 -14.24 -18.59 -21.65
CA MET A 128 -13.89 -19.35 -20.44
C MET A 128 -14.70 -18.90 -19.23
N LEU A 129 -14.87 -17.59 -19.04
CA LEU A 129 -15.68 -17.04 -17.95
C LEU A 129 -17.15 -17.42 -18.10
N GLU A 130 -17.69 -17.42 -19.32
CA GLU A 130 -19.04 -17.96 -19.60
C GLU A 130 -19.15 -19.41 -19.12
N LYS A 131 -18.18 -20.28 -19.47
CA LYS A 131 -18.18 -21.68 -19.03
C LYS A 131 -18.05 -21.82 -17.52
N TRP A 132 -17.21 -21.01 -16.88
CA TRP A 132 -17.09 -20.98 -15.43
C TRP A 132 -18.41 -20.59 -14.75
N MET A 133 -19.14 -19.61 -15.30
CA MET A 133 -20.48 -19.24 -14.82
C MET A 133 -21.49 -20.38 -14.97
N GLU A 134 -21.45 -21.14 -16.07
CA GLU A 134 -22.29 -22.34 -16.24
C GLU A 134 -22.01 -23.39 -15.16
N ILE A 135 -20.73 -23.66 -14.88
CA ILE A 135 -20.31 -24.62 -13.85
C ILE A 135 -20.75 -24.12 -12.47
N ALA A 136 -20.50 -22.84 -12.17
CA ALA A 136 -20.90 -22.19 -10.93
C ALA A 136 -22.41 -22.24 -10.67
N ALA A 137 -23.23 -22.13 -11.72
CA ALA A 137 -24.68 -22.20 -11.62
C ALA A 137 -25.19 -23.53 -11.07
N THR A 138 -24.38 -24.59 -11.16
CA THR A 138 -24.70 -25.92 -10.63
C THR A 138 -24.21 -26.14 -9.20
N GLN A 139 -23.42 -25.21 -8.65
CA GLN A 139 -22.84 -25.33 -7.33
C GLN A 139 -23.68 -24.60 -6.28
N PRO A 140 -23.80 -25.14 -5.06
CA PRO A 140 -24.46 -24.45 -3.97
C PRO A 140 -23.63 -23.25 -3.49
N VAL A 141 -24.30 -22.29 -2.85
CA VAL A 141 -23.63 -21.24 -2.07
C VAL A 141 -22.88 -21.91 -0.93
N LEU A 142 -21.56 -21.70 -0.84
CA LEU A 142 -20.73 -22.31 0.18
C LEU A 142 -20.99 -21.70 1.54
N ASP A 143 -21.11 -22.50 2.60
CA ASP A 143 -21.15 -22.01 3.98
C ASP A 143 -19.79 -22.15 4.69
N ARG A 144 -19.73 -21.73 5.95
CA ARG A 144 -18.50 -21.81 6.76
C ARG A 144 -18.04 -23.24 7.06
N LYS A 145 -18.84 -24.27 6.77
CA LYS A 145 -18.47 -25.68 6.96
C LYS A 145 -17.99 -26.32 5.66
N ALA A 146 -18.02 -25.60 4.54
CA ALA A 146 -17.48 -26.09 3.28
C ALA A 146 -15.97 -26.29 3.39
N GLY A 147 -15.49 -27.44 2.91
CA GLY A 147 -14.06 -27.78 2.89
C GLY A 147 -13.23 -26.82 2.04
N PHE A 148 -11.93 -26.82 2.28
CA PHE A 148 -10.94 -25.97 1.65
C PHE A 148 -10.99 -26.07 0.12
N LEU A 149 -11.10 -27.28 -0.42
CA LEU A 149 -11.18 -27.49 -1.86
C LEU A 149 -12.43 -26.87 -2.49
N SER A 150 -13.56 -26.83 -1.77
CA SER A 150 -14.78 -26.17 -2.26
C SER A 150 -14.54 -24.67 -2.40
N TRP A 151 -13.88 -24.04 -1.42
CA TRP A 151 -13.50 -22.63 -1.47
C TRP A 151 -12.48 -22.32 -2.58
N GLU A 152 -11.50 -23.19 -2.80
CA GLU A 152 -10.58 -23.09 -3.94
C GLU A 152 -11.33 -23.12 -5.29
N ARG A 153 -12.40 -23.93 -5.39
CA ARG A 153 -13.19 -24.09 -6.62
C ARG A 153 -14.32 -23.07 -6.80
N SER A 154 -14.58 -22.21 -5.81
CA SER A 154 -15.56 -21.12 -5.94
C SER A 154 -15.00 -19.86 -6.59
N LEU A 155 -13.69 -19.81 -6.86
CA LEU A 155 -13.05 -18.71 -7.59
C LEU A 155 -13.35 -18.80 -9.09
N ILE A 156 -14.42 -18.14 -9.52
CA ILE A 156 -14.99 -18.21 -10.88
C ILE A 156 -14.48 -17.04 -11.73
N SER A 157 -14.45 -15.84 -11.16
CA SER A 157 -14.15 -14.60 -11.89
C SER A 157 -12.64 -14.44 -12.15
N GLY A 158 -11.79 -15.15 -11.39
CA GLY A 158 -10.35 -15.17 -11.57
C GLY A 158 -9.67 -13.89 -11.08
N HIS A 159 -8.65 -13.42 -11.80
CA HIS A 159 -7.92 -12.20 -11.43
C HIS A 159 -8.83 -10.97 -11.59
N PRO A 160 -8.99 -10.11 -10.56
CA PRO A 160 -9.99 -9.03 -10.57
C PRO A 160 -9.69 -7.93 -11.60
N THR A 161 -8.45 -7.80 -12.04
CA THR A 161 -8.02 -6.72 -12.93
C THR A 161 -7.40 -7.17 -14.25
N HIS A 162 -7.10 -8.47 -14.44
CA HIS A 162 -6.41 -8.91 -15.66
C HIS A 162 -7.46 -9.29 -16.72
N PRO A 163 -7.39 -8.74 -17.95
CA PRO A 163 -8.43 -8.97 -18.95
C PRO A 163 -8.34 -10.36 -19.61
N ALA A 164 -7.14 -10.95 -19.73
CA ALA A 164 -6.96 -12.31 -20.28
C ALA A 164 -6.76 -13.36 -19.16
N TYR A 165 -7.58 -14.40 -19.08
CA TYR A 165 -7.49 -15.41 -18.01
C TYR A 165 -6.90 -16.76 -18.47
N LEU A 166 -7.26 -17.23 -19.67
CA LEU A 166 -6.88 -18.56 -20.21
C LEU A 166 -6.71 -18.52 -21.72
N GLN A 167 -5.81 -19.36 -22.26
CA GLN A 167 -5.44 -19.36 -23.67
C GLN A 167 -5.20 -20.76 -24.26
N ASN A 168 -5.28 -20.80 -25.60
CA ASN A 168 -5.03 -21.93 -26.51
C ASN A 168 -3.75 -22.71 -26.12
N PRO A 169 -3.77 -24.06 -26.14
CA PRO A 169 -4.81 -24.97 -26.67
C PRO A 169 -5.97 -25.27 -25.74
N VAL A 170 -6.15 -24.50 -24.65
CA VAL A 170 -7.28 -24.69 -23.75
C VAL A 170 -8.43 -23.76 -24.11
N GLY A 171 -9.56 -24.35 -24.51
CA GLY A 171 -10.84 -23.69 -24.67
C GLY A 171 -11.84 -24.06 -23.55
N PRO A 172 -13.09 -23.59 -23.65
CA PRO A 172 -14.13 -23.81 -22.65
C PRO A 172 -14.52 -25.29 -22.51
N ASP A 173 -14.40 -26.08 -23.57
CA ASP A 173 -14.80 -27.49 -23.57
C ASP A 173 -13.83 -28.38 -22.79
N GLU A 174 -12.57 -27.99 -22.67
CA GLU A 174 -11.55 -28.71 -21.90
C GLU A 174 -11.65 -28.45 -20.38
N LEU A 175 -12.38 -27.40 -19.97
CA LEU A 175 -12.43 -26.95 -18.58
C LEU A 175 -12.91 -28.02 -17.57
N PRO A 176 -13.97 -28.82 -17.84
CA PRO A 176 -14.39 -29.87 -16.92
C PRO A 176 -13.31 -30.94 -16.68
N ALA A 177 -12.54 -31.28 -17.72
CA ALA A 177 -11.43 -32.22 -17.62
C ALA A 177 -10.22 -31.63 -16.91
N MET A 178 -10.00 -30.31 -17.00
CA MET A 178 -8.96 -29.61 -16.24
C MET A 178 -9.31 -29.46 -14.76
N LEU A 179 -10.59 -29.36 -14.43
CA LEU A 179 -11.08 -29.29 -13.05
C LEU A 179 -11.02 -30.63 -12.32
N ASN A 180 -11.12 -31.75 -13.05
CA ASN A 180 -11.01 -33.10 -12.50
C ASN A 180 -9.99 -33.92 -13.31
N PRO A 181 -8.70 -33.56 -13.27
CA PRO A 181 -7.72 -34.13 -14.19
C PRO A 181 -7.36 -35.57 -13.85
N GLY A 182 -6.91 -36.30 -14.88
CA GLY A 182 -6.21 -37.57 -14.71
C GLY A 182 -4.73 -37.37 -14.43
N LEU A 183 -4.09 -38.39 -13.85
CA LEU A 183 -2.66 -38.45 -13.62
C LEU A 183 -2.03 -39.59 -14.44
N SER A 184 -0.85 -39.34 -15.00
CA SER A 184 -0.01 -40.35 -15.63
C SER A 184 1.27 -40.50 -14.82
N PHE A 185 1.67 -41.75 -14.57
CA PHE A 185 2.91 -42.11 -13.90
C PHE A 185 3.89 -42.57 -14.96
N VAL A 186 5.00 -41.83 -15.09
CA VAL A 186 6.03 -42.11 -16.09
C VAL A 186 7.31 -42.58 -15.42
N ALA A 187 7.91 -43.64 -15.95
CA ALA A 187 9.24 -44.11 -15.57
C ALA A 187 10.29 -43.44 -16.46
N LEU A 188 11.33 -42.90 -15.82
CA LEU A 188 12.39 -42.13 -16.48
C LEU A 188 13.75 -42.56 -15.95
N PRO A 189 14.82 -42.53 -16.77
CA PRO A 189 16.19 -42.68 -16.26
C PRO A 189 16.48 -41.62 -15.19
N ARG A 190 17.12 -42.01 -14.09
CA ARG A 190 17.48 -41.08 -13.00
C ARG A 190 18.35 -39.92 -13.47
N SER A 191 19.17 -40.11 -14.50
CA SER A 191 19.99 -39.05 -15.12
C SER A 191 19.17 -37.94 -15.79
N SER A 192 17.90 -38.21 -16.12
CA SER A 192 17.02 -37.27 -16.81
C SER A 192 16.24 -36.35 -15.88
N VAL A 193 16.40 -36.50 -14.55
CA VAL A 193 15.68 -35.71 -13.55
C VAL A 193 16.56 -35.28 -12.38
N CYS A 194 16.16 -34.21 -11.72
CA CYS A 194 16.71 -33.75 -10.44
C CYS A 194 15.64 -33.90 -9.36
N VAL A 195 15.98 -34.56 -8.25
CA VAL A 195 15.06 -34.86 -7.13
C VAL A 195 15.48 -34.06 -5.90
N PHE A 196 14.51 -33.47 -5.21
CA PHE A 196 14.71 -32.65 -4.02
C PHE A 196 13.80 -33.12 -2.89
N GLY A 197 14.32 -33.13 -1.66
CA GLY A 197 13.61 -33.67 -0.50
C GLY A 197 13.34 -35.18 -0.62
N ALA A 198 12.43 -35.69 0.22
CA ALA A 198 12.11 -37.12 0.28
C ALA A 198 11.07 -37.55 -0.78
N PHE A 199 11.17 -37.05 -2.01
CA PHE A 199 10.12 -37.17 -3.03
C PHE A 199 9.64 -38.61 -3.29
N GLU A 200 10.55 -39.55 -3.54
CA GLU A 200 10.19 -40.96 -3.80
C GLU A 200 9.47 -41.58 -2.60
N LYS A 201 9.96 -41.32 -1.37
CA LYS A 201 9.33 -41.82 -0.14
C LYS A 201 7.93 -41.24 0.04
N LEU A 202 7.76 -39.94 -0.19
CA LEU A 202 6.49 -39.23 0.02
C LEU A 202 5.45 -39.51 -1.08
N THR A 203 5.86 -39.99 -2.25
CA THR A 203 4.95 -40.39 -3.34
C THR A 203 4.54 -41.87 -3.30
N GLN A 204 5.18 -42.71 -2.47
CA GLN A 204 4.77 -44.12 -2.31
C GLN A 204 3.29 -44.31 -1.91
N PRO A 205 2.71 -43.52 -0.96
CA PRO A 205 1.29 -43.66 -0.64
C PRO A 205 0.38 -43.41 -1.85
N LEU A 206 0.74 -42.45 -2.71
CA LEU A 206 0.01 -42.18 -3.97
C LEU A 206 0.10 -43.37 -4.94
N GLN A 207 1.28 -43.98 -5.08
CA GLN A 207 1.48 -45.16 -5.92
C GLN A 207 0.68 -46.38 -5.42
N ARG A 208 0.61 -46.59 -4.11
CA ARG A 208 -0.19 -47.65 -3.48
C ARG A 208 -1.69 -47.40 -3.66
N LEU A 209 -2.15 -46.15 -3.49
CA LEU A 209 -3.54 -45.75 -3.67
C LEU A 209 -4.09 -46.17 -5.05
N PHE A 210 -3.25 -46.12 -6.09
CA PHE A 210 -3.61 -46.52 -7.44
C PHE A 210 -3.19 -47.94 -7.82
N GLY A 211 -3.10 -48.85 -6.85
CA GLY A 211 -2.92 -50.28 -7.08
C GLY A 211 -1.47 -50.72 -7.29
N GLY A 212 -0.53 -50.12 -6.54
CA GLY A 212 0.86 -50.60 -6.46
C GLY A 212 1.68 -50.28 -7.71
N ILE A 213 1.79 -49.00 -8.06
CA ILE A 213 2.65 -48.54 -9.17
C ILE A 213 4.12 -48.64 -8.75
N GLU A 214 4.77 -49.74 -9.07
CA GLU A 214 6.15 -50.02 -8.67
C GLU A 214 7.01 -50.44 -9.86
N LEU A 215 8.31 -50.12 -9.77
CA LEU A 215 9.33 -50.63 -10.68
C LEU A 215 9.88 -51.95 -10.13
N SER A 216 10.42 -52.81 -11.01
CA SER A 216 11.21 -53.96 -10.56
C SER A 216 12.42 -53.48 -9.74
N ALA A 217 12.97 -54.34 -8.88
CA ALA A 217 14.10 -53.95 -8.02
C ALA A 217 15.37 -53.55 -8.81
N SER A 218 15.57 -54.11 -10.01
CA SER A 218 16.62 -53.69 -10.94
C SER A 218 16.30 -52.34 -11.57
N ASP A 219 15.07 -52.15 -12.04
CA ASP A 219 14.65 -50.90 -12.69
C ASP A 219 14.62 -49.72 -11.71
N GLY A 220 14.28 -49.93 -10.43
CA GLY A 220 14.24 -48.86 -9.43
C GLY A 220 15.62 -48.25 -9.10
N LYS A 221 16.71 -48.95 -9.43
CA LYS A 221 18.08 -48.41 -9.31
C LYS A 221 18.42 -47.45 -10.44
N GLU A 222 17.87 -47.67 -11.64
CA GLU A 222 18.21 -46.92 -12.85
C GLU A 222 17.14 -45.90 -13.24
N LYS A 223 15.89 -46.16 -12.87
CA LYS A 223 14.69 -45.38 -13.20
C LYS A 223 13.99 -44.87 -11.94
N ILE A 224 13.19 -43.84 -12.13
CA ILE A 224 12.31 -43.22 -11.13
C ILE A 224 10.91 -43.02 -11.72
N ILE A 225 9.88 -43.22 -10.91
CA ILE A 225 8.49 -42.93 -11.29
C ILE A 225 8.15 -41.48 -10.90
N VAL A 226 7.72 -40.70 -11.88
CA VAL A 226 7.26 -39.32 -11.67
C VAL A 226 5.80 -39.19 -12.13
N PRO A 227 4.88 -38.70 -11.28
CA PRO A 227 3.54 -38.36 -11.73
C PRO A 227 3.53 -37.06 -12.53
N CYS A 228 2.67 -36.98 -13.54
CA CYS A 228 2.34 -35.76 -14.27
C CYS A 228 0.83 -35.72 -14.57
N LEU A 229 0.31 -34.55 -14.95
CA LEU A 229 -1.06 -34.45 -15.45
C LEU A 229 -1.21 -35.22 -16.76
N LEU A 230 -2.33 -35.90 -16.96
CA LEU A 230 -2.63 -36.62 -18.21
C LEU A 230 -2.61 -35.66 -19.41
N GLN A 231 -3.10 -34.42 -19.24
CA GLN A 231 -3.06 -33.37 -20.24
C GLN A 231 -1.64 -32.86 -20.54
N GLN A 232 -0.69 -33.06 -19.61
CA GLN A 232 0.71 -32.68 -19.77
C GLN A 232 1.53 -33.77 -20.47
N LEU A 233 1.00 -35.00 -20.57
CA LEU A 233 1.69 -36.15 -21.13
C LEU A 233 2.25 -35.91 -22.55
N PRO A 234 1.54 -35.28 -23.51
CA PRO A 234 2.11 -35.01 -24.84
C PRO A 234 3.38 -34.16 -24.80
N ALA A 235 3.43 -33.17 -23.91
CA ALA A 235 4.62 -32.35 -23.72
C ALA A 235 5.74 -33.15 -23.04
N VAL A 236 5.41 -34.00 -22.06
CA VAL A 236 6.39 -34.91 -21.44
C VAL A 236 6.99 -35.85 -22.49
N THR A 237 6.18 -36.55 -23.29
CA THR A 237 6.68 -37.45 -24.34
C THR A 237 7.54 -36.74 -25.37
N LYS A 238 7.22 -35.48 -25.70
CA LYS A 238 8.00 -34.67 -26.65
C LYS A 238 9.39 -34.30 -26.11
N PHE A 239 9.48 -33.86 -24.86
CA PHE A 239 10.75 -33.36 -24.28
C PHE A 239 11.54 -34.44 -23.52
N PHE A 240 10.89 -35.55 -23.18
CA PHE A 240 11.46 -36.70 -22.49
C PHE A 240 11.15 -37.98 -23.30
N PRO A 241 11.83 -38.20 -24.43
CA PRO A 241 11.52 -39.33 -25.33
C PRO A 241 11.75 -40.71 -24.69
N ASN A 242 12.55 -40.77 -23.62
CA ASN A 242 12.80 -41.99 -22.84
C ASN A 242 11.77 -42.18 -21.69
N ALA A 243 10.72 -41.35 -21.63
CA ALA A 243 9.64 -41.50 -20.65
C ALA A 243 8.75 -42.68 -21.05
N GLU A 244 8.65 -43.68 -20.17
CA GLU A 244 7.77 -44.82 -20.34
C GLU A 244 6.52 -44.65 -19.48
N VAL A 245 5.33 -44.65 -20.07
CA VAL A 245 4.08 -44.55 -19.30
C VAL A 245 3.83 -45.88 -18.59
N VAL A 246 3.90 -45.87 -17.26
CA VAL A 246 3.63 -47.04 -16.42
C VAL A 246 2.13 -47.24 -16.24
N LYS A 247 1.42 -46.16 -15.91
CA LYS A 247 -0.03 -46.19 -15.67
C LYS A 247 -0.64 -44.81 -15.83
N SER A 248 -1.85 -44.74 -16.36
CA SER A 248 -2.67 -43.52 -16.40
C SER A 248 -3.99 -43.76 -15.68
N ILE A 249 -4.38 -42.84 -14.81
CA ILE A 249 -5.62 -42.89 -14.03
C ILE A 249 -6.44 -41.65 -14.40
N PRO A 250 -7.53 -41.79 -15.18
CA PRO A 250 -8.39 -40.65 -15.51
C PRO A 250 -9.18 -40.16 -14.28
N ASN A 251 -9.48 -38.87 -14.22
CA ASN A 251 -10.39 -38.24 -13.25
C ASN A 251 -10.10 -38.57 -11.77
N CYS A 252 -8.83 -38.70 -11.39
CA CYS A 252 -8.43 -39.04 -10.02
C CYS A 252 -8.00 -37.83 -9.18
N GLY A 253 -7.75 -36.70 -9.82
CA GLY A 253 -7.40 -35.45 -9.16
C GLY A 253 -8.54 -34.45 -9.17
N GLN A 254 -8.48 -33.50 -8.24
CA GLN A 254 -9.34 -32.32 -8.20
C GLN A 254 -8.45 -31.09 -8.23
N ALA A 255 -8.68 -30.22 -9.20
CA ALA A 255 -7.89 -29.02 -9.37
C ALA A 255 -8.33 -27.91 -8.40
N GLN A 256 -7.35 -27.23 -7.81
CA GLN A 256 -7.53 -26.00 -7.03
C GLN A 256 -7.59 -24.77 -7.96
N ALA A 257 -7.71 -23.55 -7.42
CA ALA A 257 -7.84 -22.32 -8.21
C ALA A 257 -6.71 -22.12 -9.23
N ALA A 258 -5.49 -22.60 -8.90
CA ALA A 258 -4.34 -22.52 -9.80
C ALA A 258 -4.38 -23.51 -10.99
N ILE A 259 -5.38 -24.40 -11.05
CA ILE A 259 -5.59 -25.50 -11.99
C ILE A 259 -4.52 -26.60 -11.99
N ARG A 260 -3.24 -26.22 -11.94
CA ARG A 260 -2.10 -27.15 -11.92
C ARG A 260 -1.76 -27.70 -10.54
N THR A 261 -2.44 -27.22 -9.49
CA THR A 261 -2.31 -27.74 -8.14
C THR A 261 -3.48 -28.67 -7.89
N ILE A 262 -3.17 -29.94 -7.64
CA ILE A 262 -4.13 -31.03 -7.61
C ILE A 262 -4.18 -31.63 -6.22
N THR A 263 -5.38 -31.69 -5.67
CA THR A 263 -5.69 -32.51 -4.50
C THR A 263 -6.13 -33.88 -5.01
N VAL A 264 -5.54 -34.95 -4.47
CA VAL A 264 -5.95 -36.33 -4.78
C VAL A 264 -6.64 -36.91 -3.55
N PRO A 265 -7.94 -37.25 -3.60
CA PRO A 265 -8.63 -37.84 -2.46
C PRO A 265 -7.90 -39.07 -1.92
N GLY A 266 -7.64 -39.10 -0.61
CA GLY A 266 -6.89 -40.17 0.04
C GLY A 266 -5.36 -40.02 -0.01
N PHE A 267 -4.84 -38.90 -0.50
CA PHE A 267 -3.41 -38.56 -0.45
C PHE A 267 -3.18 -37.29 0.38
N GLN A 268 -2.17 -37.33 1.26
CA GLN A 268 -1.93 -36.30 2.28
C GLN A 268 -1.28 -35.00 1.76
N PHE A 269 -0.87 -34.96 0.49
CA PHE A 269 -0.24 -33.80 -0.12
C PHE A 269 -1.06 -33.32 -1.31
N ASP A 270 -1.12 -32.00 -1.48
CA ASP A 270 -1.44 -31.42 -2.77
C ASP A 270 -0.22 -31.51 -3.69
N ILE A 271 -0.45 -31.65 -4.99
CA ILE A 271 0.62 -31.82 -5.97
C ILE A 271 0.57 -30.69 -7.00
N LYS A 272 1.63 -29.90 -7.09
CA LYS A 272 1.79 -28.87 -8.12
C LYS A 272 2.51 -29.47 -9.31
N PHE A 273 1.87 -29.48 -10.47
CA PHE A 273 2.44 -29.97 -11.72
C PHE A 273 2.81 -28.84 -12.67
N SER A 274 3.75 -29.12 -13.56
CA SER A 274 3.85 -28.37 -14.81
C SER A 274 2.63 -28.62 -15.69
N LEU A 275 2.13 -27.55 -16.30
CA LEU A 275 1.05 -27.60 -17.28
C LEU A 275 1.37 -26.67 -18.44
N ALA A 276 1.42 -27.22 -19.65
CA ALA A 276 1.73 -26.51 -20.89
C ALA A 276 0.49 -25.78 -21.42
N CYS A 277 -0.09 -24.92 -20.60
CA CYS A 277 -1.12 -23.96 -20.98
C CYS A 277 -0.73 -22.56 -20.52
N LEU A 278 -1.35 -21.56 -21.16
CA LEU A 278 -1.23 -20.16 -20.79
C LEU A 278 -2.42 -19.80 -19.88
N LEU A 279 -2.14 -19.36 -18.65
CA LEU A 279 -3.14 -18.67 -17.80
C LEU A 279 -2.59 -17.28 -17.51
N THR A 280 -3.40 -16.23 -17.65
CA THR A 280 -2.97 -14.81 -17.54
C THR A 280 -1.70 -14.50 -18.35
N SER A 281 -1.67 -14.97 -19.60
CA SER A 281 -0.57 -14.78 -20.55
C SER A 281 0.79 -15.34 -20.10
N ALA A 282 0.79 -16.24 -19.10
CA ALA A 282 1.99 -16.91 -18.60
C ALA A 282 1.89 -18.43 -18.71
N VAL A 283 2.96 -19.07 -19.23
CA VAL A 283 3.04 -20.54 -19.38
C VAL A 283 3.12 -21.17 -18.00
N ARG A 284 2.24 -22.12 -17.71
CA ARG A 284 2.12 -22.77 -16.39
C ARG A 284 3.05 -23.96 -16.18
N ALA A 285 4.12 -24.06 -16.95
CA ALA A 285 5.26 -24.92 -16.65
C ALA A 285 6.01 -24.37 -15.42
N LEU A 286 6.24 -25.21 -14.41
CA LEU A 286 6.96 -24.83 -13.20
C LEU A 286 8.46 -24.73 -13.49
N PRO A 287 9.11 -23.57 -13.23
CA PRO A 287 10.54 -23.42 -13.42
C PRO A 287 11.35 -24.44 -12.60
N CYS A 288 12.41 -25.01 -13.18
CA CYS A 288 13.25 -26.00 -12.51
C CYS A 288 13.86 -25.48 -11.20
N TRP A 289 14.23 -24.19 -11.15
CA TRP A 289 14.77 -23.58 -9.93
C TRP A 289 13.75 -23.55 -8.79
N ALA A 290 12.44 -23.45 -9.08
CA ALA A 290 11.40 -23.45 -8.06
C ALA A 290 11.34 -24.80 -7.34
N ALA A 291 11.45 -25.91 -8.08
CA ALA A 291 11.54 -27.25 -7.50
C ALA A 291 12.80 -27.42 -6.63
N ALA A 292 13.92 -26.82 -7.03
CA ALA A 292 15.19 -26.93 -6.30
C ALA A 292 15.18 -26.19 -4.95
N VAL A 293 14.53 -25.02 -4.87
CA VAL A 293 14.53 -24.19 -3.66
C VAL A 293 13.37 -24.49 -2.71
N ALA A 294 12.27 -25.05 -3.21
CA ALA A 294 11.01 -25.20 -2.48
C ALA A 294 11.14 -25.90 -1.09
N PRO A 295 11.81 -27.06 -0.95
CA PRO A 295 11.99 -27.70 0.36
C PRO A 295 12.81 -26.86 1.34
N ASN A 296 13.90 -26.26 0.85
CA ASN A 296 14.79 -25.46 1.69
C ASN A 296 14.11 -24.18 2.18
N VAL A 297 13.34 -23.51 1.32
CA VAL A 297 12.57 -22.33 1.70
C VAL A 297 11.50 -22.70 2.73
N THR A 298 10.79 -23.81 2.53
CA THR A 298 9.80 -24.31 3.50
C THR A 298 10.41 -24.51 4.88
N ASP A 299 11.58 -25.15 4.97
CA ASP A 299 12.28 -25.37 6.24
C ASP A 299 12.67 -24.05 6.92
N VAL A 300 13.09 -23.04 6.15
CA VAL A 300 13.40 -21.71 6.67
C VAL A 300 12.12 -21.02 7.17
N LEU A 301 11.05 -21.00 6.38
CA LEU A 301 9.80 -20.35 6.75
C LEU A 301 9.21 -20.94 8.03
N LYS A 302 9.18 -22.28 8.15
CA LYS A 302 8.68 -22.96 9.36
C LYS A 302 9.49 -22.68 10.62
N ARG A 303 10.77 -22.28 10.50
CA ARG A 303 11.62 -21.91 11.65
C ARG A 303 11.50 -20.44 12.03
N VAL A 304 11.13 -19.59 11.08
CA VAL A 304 11.12 -18.12 11.23
C VAL A 304 9.72 -17.62 11.58
N PHE A 305 8.68 -18.26 11.05
CA PHE A 305 7.30 -17.86 11.29
C PHE A 305 6.80 -18.29 12.67
N PRO A 306 5.92 -17.49 13.30
CA PRO A 306 5.34 -17.84 14.60
C PRO A 306 4.44 -19.08 14.47
N GLU A 307 4.17 -19.76 15.60
CA GLU A 307 3.45 -21.04 15.62
C GLU A 307 2.00 -20.94 15.11
N ASP A 308 1.39 -19.77 15.22
CA ASP A 308 0.03 -19.45 14.77
C ASP A 308 -0.04 -19.13 13.26
N LEU A 309 1.10 -18.96 12.57
CA LEU A 309 1.16 -18.77 11.12
C LEU A 309 1.52 -20.08 10.41
N TRP A 310 0.53 -20.72 9.80
CA TRP A 310 0.75 -22.01 9.15
C TRP A 310 1.27 -21.85 7.72
N VAL A 311 2.28 -22.64 7.38
CA VAL A 311 2.86 -22.70 6.03
C VAL A 311 2.38 -23.97 5.35
N PHE A 312 1.74 -23.84 4.19
CA PHE A 312 1.56 -24.96 3.27
C PHE A 312 2.92 -25.32 2.66
N GLY A 313 3.70 -26.12 3.37
CA GLY A 313 5.09 -26.39 3.03
C GLY A 313 5.25 -27.20 1.76
N GLU A 314 6.13 -26.77 0.86
CA GLU A 314 6.54 -27.52 -0.32
C GLU A 314 7.73 -28.41 0.05
N VAL A 315 7.46 -29.65 0.46
CA VAL A 315 8.41 -30.49 1.21
C VAL A 315 9.29 -31.40 0.33
N ALA A 316 8.91 -31.62 -0.92
CA ALA A 316 9.69 -32.40 -1.87
C ALA A 316 9.32 -32.03 -3.31
N ALA A 317 10.24 -32.25 -4.24
CA ALA A 317 10.01 -31.96 -5.65
C ALA A 317 10.86 -32.83 -6.56
N VAL A 318 10.46 -32.89 -7.84
CA VAL A 318 11.25 -33.44 -8.94
C VAL A 318 11.09 -32.53 -10.15
N THR A 319 12.17 -32.35 -10.92
CA THR A 319 12.16 -31.60 -12.19
C THR A 319 13.03 -32.28 -13.24
N GLY A 320 12.87 -31.94 -14.53
CA GLY A 320 13.73 -32.43 -15.59
C GLY A 320 15.17 -31.92 -15.49
N ASN A 321 16.10 -32.67 -16.08
CA ASN A 321 17.55 -32.37 -16.11
C ASN A 321 18.08 -32.19 -17.54
N GLN A 322 17.25 -31.72 -18.48
CA GLN A 322 17.66 -31.43 -19.85
C GLN A 322 18.58 -30.21 -19.87
N GLU A 323 19.53 -30.16 -20.81
CA GLU A 323 20.43 -29.02 -21.00
C GLU A 323 19.66 -27.71 -21.21
N LYS A 324 18.55 -27.77 -21.96
CA LYS A 324 17.64 -26.64 -22.16
C LYS A 324 16.62 -26.60 -21.03
N ILE A 325 16.79 -25.62 -20.14
CA ILE A 325 15.88 -25.37 -19.00
C ILE A 325 14.41 -25.19 -19.44
N ALA A 326 14.19 -24.59 -20.61
CA ALA A 326 12.84 -24.40 -21.18
C ALA A 326 12.12 -25.71 -21.52
N GLU A 327 12.88 -26.77 -21.82
CA GLU A 327 12.37 -28.12 -22.08
C GLU A 327 12.24 -28.89 -20.75
N ALA A 328 13.25 -28.77 -19.87
CA ALA A 328 13.30 -29.44 -18.57
C ALA A 328 12.09 -29.14 -17.67
N ARG A 329 11.62 -27.89 -17.68
CA ARG A 329 10.47 -27.45 -16.87
C ARG A 329 9.15 -28.14 -17.22
N HIS A 330 9.05 -28.88 -18.33
CA HIS A 330 7.82 -29.57 -18.71
C HIS A 330 7.56 -30.86 -17.91
N LEU A 331 8.53 -31.32 -17.12
CA LEU A 331 8.38 -32.40 -16.15
C LEU A 331 8.80 -31.90 -14.77
N THR A 332 7.95 -31.07 -14.15
CA THR A 332 8.14 -30.64 -12.76
C THR A 332 6.93 -31.01 -11.92
N CYS A 333 7.19 -31.54 -10.73
CA CYS A 333 6.20 -31.95 -9.75
C CYS A 333 6.68 -31.56 -8.35
N ILE A 334 5.85 -30.84 -7.58
CA ILE A 334 6.17 -30.37 -6.22
C ILE A 334 5.07 -30.86 -5.27
N LEU A 335 5.45 -31.52 -4.18
CA LEU A 335 4.54 -31.95 -3.11
C LEU A 335 4.40 -30.83 -2.10
N ARG A 336 3.17 -30.40 -1.87
CA ARG A 336 2.80 -29.38 -0.88
C ARG A 336 1.93 -30.01 0.20
N GLU A 337 2.21 -29.72 1.45
CA GLU A 337 1.37 -30.13 2.58
C GLU A 337 -0.05 -29.65 2.38
N ASN A 338 -1.01 -30.53 2.67
CA ASN A 338 -2.40 -30.17 2.80
C ASN A 338 -2.69 -29.97 4.30
N LEU A 339 -3.23 -28.81 4.66
CA LEU A 339 -3.48 -28.42 6.05
C LEU A 339 -4.95 -28.55 6.46
N GLU A 340 -5.81 -29.08 5.60
CA GLU A 340 -7.26 -29.20 5.85
C GLU A 340 -7.54 -30.05 7.10
N SER A 341 -6.90 -31.21 7.24
CA SER A 341 -7.07 -32.04 8.45
C SER A 341 -6.62 -31.34 9.73
N ARG A 342 -5.55 -30.53 9.68
CA ARG A 342 -5.11 -29.73 10.83
C ARG A 342 -6.16 -28.66 11.20
N ALA A 343 -6.75 -28.02 10.19
CA ALA A 343 -7.82 -27.06 10.44
C ALA A 343 -9.06 -27.74 11.04
N GLU A 344 -9.44 -28.91 10.53
CA GLU A 344 -10.55 -29.71 11.07
C GLU A 344 -10.32 -30.12 12.52
N GLU A 345 -9.10 -30.58 12.87
CA GLU A 345 -8.70 -30.91 14.24
C GLU A 345 -8.82 -29.71 15.19
N ASN A 346 -8.59 -28.50 14.67
CA ASN A 346 -8.73 -27.25 15.42
C ASN A 346 -10.15 -26.65 15.38
N ASN A 347 -11.12 -27.32 14.73
CA ASN A 347 -12.46 -26.78 14.48
C ASN A 347 -12.43 -25.43 13.73
N GLU A 348 -11.50 -25.30 12.79
CA GLU A 348 -11.29 -24.17 11.91
C GLU A 348 -11.64 -24.51 10.46
N THR A 349 -11.71 -23.50 9.59
CA THR A 349 -11.96 -23.68 8.16
C THR A 349 -10.97 -22.85 7.36
N LEU A 350 -10.29 -23.50 6.42
CA LEU A 350 -9.39 -22.82 5.50
C LEU A 350 -10.18 -22.26 4.33
N ILE A 351 -10.07 -20.96 4.11
CA ILE A 351 -10.73 -20.26 3.01
C ILE A 351 -9.66 -19.55 2.17
N LEU A 352 -9.69 -19.79 0.87
CA LEU A 352 -8.88 -19.02 -0.08
C LEU A 352 -9.30 -17.55 -0.04
N ALA A 353 -8.39 -16.65 0.32
CA ALA A 353 -8.71 -15.22 0.51
C ALA A 353 -9.37 -14.57 -0.72
N SER A 354 -8.94 -14.93 -1.95
CA SER A 354 -9.56 -14.41 -3.17
C SER A 354 -10.98 -14.91 -3.38
N ALA A 355 -11.32 -16.11 -2.91
CA ALA A 355 -12.68 -16.65 -2.99
C ALA A 355 -13.67 -15.85 -2.13
N LEU A 356 -13.22 -15.19 -1.05
CA LEU A 356 -14.07 -14.30 -0.25
C LEU A 356 -14.56 -13.09 -1.06
N MET A 357 -13.83 -12.65 -2.08
CA MET A 357 -14.22 -11.52 -2.92
C MET A 357 -15.22 -11.90 -4.02
N GLU A 358 -15.46 -13.20 -4.22
CA GLU A 358 -16.43 -13.69 -5.20
C GLU A 358 -17.86 -13.45 -4.74
N ARG A 359 -18.75 -13.22 -5.71
CA ARG A 359 -20.19 -13.14 -5.48
C ARG A 359 -20.81 -14.49 -5.86
N PRO A 360 -21.60 -15.12 -4.98
CA PRO A 360 -22.38 -16.28 -5.40
C PRO A 360 -23.26 -15.90 -6.60
N LEU A 361 -23.40 -16.80 -7.56
CA LEU A 361 -24.11 -16.52 -8.80
C LEU A 361 -25.56 -16.10 -8.52
N GLY A 362 -25.97 -14.94 -9.05
CA GLY A 362 -27.28 -14.33 -8.78
C GLY A 362 -27.38 -13.53 -7.48
N GLY A 363 -26.33 -13.52 -6.66
CA GLY A 363 -26.19 -12.68 -5.47
C GLY A 363 -25.57 -11.31 -5.76
N HIS A 364 -25.91 -10.32 -4.96
CA HIS A 364 -25.32 -8.97 -5.01
C HIS A 364 -24.21 -8.76 -3.98
N ARG A 365 -24.05 -9.70 -3.04
CA ARG A 365 -23.05 -9.68 -1.97
C ARG A 365 -21.93 -10.68 -2.25
N THR A 366 -20.72 -10.33 -1.87
CA THR A 366 -19.54 -11.21 -1.85
C THR A 366 -19.62 -12.21 -0.70
N TYR A 367 -18.84 -13.30 -0.78
CA TYR A 367 -18.70 -14.25 0.33
C TYR A 367 -18.16 -13.59 1.61
N ALA A 368 -17.25 -12.62 1.47
CA ALA A 368 -16.81 -11.76 2.58
C ALA A 368 -18.00 -11.05 3.21
N GLU A 369 -18.88 -10.42 2.42
CA GLU A 369 -20.06 -9.74 2.96
C GLU A 369 -21.07 -10.70 3.58
N LEU A 370 -21.18 -11.93 3.09
CA LEU A 370 -22.11 -12.94 3.63
C LEU A 370 -21.63 -13.53 4.96
N TYR A 371 -20.33 -13.82 5.07
CA TYR A 371 -19.77 -14.53 6.22
C TYR A 371 -18.98 -13.67 7.17
N SER A 372 -18.70 -12.42 6.83
CA SER A 372 -17.98 -11.56 7.73
C SER A 372 -18.90 -10.84 8.72
N THR A 373 -18.50 -10.88 9.99
CA THR A 373 -18.91 -9.90 11.01
C THR A 373 -18.16 -8.57 10.85
N THR A 374 -17.24 -8.45 9.89
CA THR A 374 -16.43 -7.25 9.64
C THR A 374 -17.13 -6.17 8.81
N SER A 375 -18.19 -6.47 8.03
CA SER A 375 -19.03 -5.41 7.46
C SER A 375 -19.70 -4.63 8.60
N THR A 376 -20.23 -5.36 9.59
CA THR A 376 -20.76 -4.78 10.82
C THR A 376 -19.70 -4.02 11.63
N HIS A 377 -18.43 -4.45 11.69
CA HIS A 377 -17.39 -3.69 12.40
C HIS A 377 -16.92 -2.44 11.66
N LYS A 378 -16.77 -2.49 10.33
CA LYS A 378 -16.45 -1.30 9.52
C LYS A 378 -17.60 -0.30 9.57
N GLU A 379 -18.83 -0.77 9.40
CA GLU A 379 -20.04 0.05 9.55
C GLU A 379 -20.16 0.60 10.97
N ALA A 380 -19.85 -0.19 12.01
CA ALA A 380 -19.83 0.29 13.39
C ALA A 380 -18.70 1.31 13.65
N ILE A 381 -17.51 1.14 13.10
CA ILE A 381 -16.42 2.13 13.21
C ILE A 381 -16.83 3.42 12.49
N ILE A 382 -17.38 3.32 11.27
CA ILE A 382 -17.86 4.48 10.51
C ILE A 382 -19.05 5.15 11.22
N ALA A 383 -19.98 4.38 11.78
CA ALA A 383 -21.11 4.88 12.56
C ALA A 383 -20.64 5.55 13.86
N ASN A 384 -19.74 4.92 14.62
CA ASN A 384 -19.16 5.50 15.83
C ASN A 384 -18.35 6.77 15.51
N LEU A 385 -17.59 6.79 14.41
CA LEU A 385 -16.93 8.00 13.91
C LEU A 385 -17.96 9.09 13.62
N ALA A 386 -19.05 8.75 12.93
CA ALA A 386 -20.11 9.69 12.59
C ALA A 386 -20.79 10.23 13.85
N ASP A 387 -21.09 9.38 14.83
CA ASP A 387 -21.70 9.75 16.10
C ASP A 387 -20.79 10.62 16.97
N CYS A 388 -19.48 10.33 17.04
CA CYS A 388 -18.50 11.17 17.76
C CYS A 388 -18.35 12.55 17.12
N VAL A 389 -18.43 12.65 15.79
CA VAL A 389 -18.25 13.92 15.06
C VAL A 389 -19.53 14.75 15.00
N ARG A 390 -20.70 14.10 14.97
CA ARG A 390 -22.01 14.74 14.80
C ARG A 390 -22.28 15.95 15.70
N PRO A 391 -21.88 15.99 17.00
CA PRO A 391 -22.07 17.17 17.84
C PRO A 391 -21.27 18.39 17.38
N TYR A 392 -20.21 18.19 16.61
CA TYR A 392 -19.20 19.20 16.31
C TYR A 392 -19.08 19.53 14.82
N GLY A 393 -19.68 18.74 13.93
CA GLY A 393 -19.65 19.00 12.48
C GLY A 393 -19.82 17.73 11.65
N THR A 394 -19.28 17.75 10.43
CA THR A 394 -19.29 16.59 9.53
C THR A 394 -17.90 15.97 9.40
N ILE A 395 -17.89 14.67 9.08
CA ILE A 395 -16.66 13.99 8.69
C ILE A 395 -16.33 14.42 7.24
N PRO A 396 -15.09 14.85 6.93
CA PRO A 396 -14.69 15.18 5.57
C PRO A 396 -14.69 13.94 4.69
N ASP A 397 -15.03 14.10 3.42
CA ASP A 397 -15.10 12.99 2.47
C ASP A 397 -13.77 12.23 2.30
N THR A 398 -12.64 12.90 2.55
CA THR A 398 -11.31 12.27 2.55
C THR A 398 -11.13 11.20 3.61
N SER A 399 -11.99 11.13 4.63
CA SER A 399 -11.94 10.05 5.62
C SER A 399 -12.40 8.71 5.05
N ARG A 400 -13.20 8.71 3.96
CA ARG A 400 -13.73 7.49 3.31
C ARG A 400 -12.64 6.68 2.63
N THR A 401 -11.48 7.29 2.37
CA THR A 401 -10.30 6.64 1.79
C THR A 401 -9.34 6.10 2.86
N LEU A 402 -9.58 6.38 4.15
CA LEU A 402 -8.75 5.86 5.24
C LEU A 402 -8.97 4.36 5.40
N ASN A 403 -7.88 3.64 5.70
CA ASN A 403 -7.96 2.22 5.99
C ASN A 403 -8.77 2.02 7.29
N PRO A 404 -9.92 1.32 7.26
CA PRO A 404 -10.74 1.09 8.45
C PRO A 404 -10.10 0.06 9.40
N TYR A 405 -8.99 -0.58 8.99
CA TYR A 405 -8.29 -1.60 9.76
C TYR A 405 -7.05 -1.01 10.44
N PRO A 406 -7.15 -0.63 11.72
CA PRO A 406 -6.01 -0.20 12.54
C PRO A 406 -4.94 -1.29 12.70
N ALA A 407 -3.69 -0.87 12.84
CA ALA A 407 -2.57 -1.78 13.11
C ALA A 407 -2.49 -2.12 14.60
N LEU A 408 -2.24 -3.39 14.91
CA LEU A 408 -2.03 -3.88 16.28
C LEU A 408 -0.53 -3.78 16.62
N LEU A 409 -0.20 -3.14 17.74
CA LEU A 409 1.16 -2.99 18.24
C LEU A 409 1.24 -3.48 19.69
N PRO A 410 2.35 -4.13 20.10
CA PRO A 410 2.55 -4.50 21.51
C PRO A 410 2.67 -3.26 22.41
N GLN A 411 2.18 -3.35 23.65
CA GLN A 411 2.27 -2.25 24.62
C GLN A 411 3.71 -1.78 24.86
N GLN A 412 4.66 -2.72 24.83
CA GLN A 412 6.08 -2.41 25.00
C GLN A 412 6.61 -1.53 23.87
N PHE A 413 6.20 -1.78 22.61
CA PHE A 413 6.55 -0.93 21.48
C PHE A 413 6.15 0.53 21.69
N ILE A 414 4.94 0.75 22.21
CA ILE A 414 4.42 2.09 22.50
C ILE A 414 5.25 2.76 23.60
N ARG A 415 5.58 2.05 24.68
CA ARG A 415 6.41 2.59 25.78
C ARG A 415 7.82 2.96 25.29
N ASP A 416 8.41 2.12 24.45
CA ASP A 416 9.74 2.39 23.88
C ASP A 416 9.70 3.62 22.97
N LEU A 417 8.63 3.79 22.20
CA LEU A 417 8.42 4.95 21.35
C LEU A 417 8.18 6.24 22.16
N GLU A 418 7.42 6.17 23.25
CA GLU A 418 7.23 7.30 24.17
C GLU A 418 8.56 7.75 24.77
N ARG A 419 9.33 6.80 25.33
CA ARG A 419 10.66 7.08 25.89
C ARG A 419 11.60 7.68 24.84
N PHE A 420 11.60 7.16 23.62
CA PHE A 420 12.40 7.73 22.55
C PHE A 420 11.98 9.15 22.17
N ASN A 421 10.68 9.42 22.07
CA ASN A 421 10.18 10.75 21.77
C ASN A 421 10.55 11.77 22.85
N GLU A 422 10.50 11.40 24.13
CA GLU A 422 10.95 12.24 25.23
C GLU A 422 12.42 12.63 25.09
N VAL A 423 13.27 11.64 24.79
CA VAL A 423 14.71 11.87 24.62
C VAL A 423 15.01 12.70 23.37
N LEU A 424 14.32 12.44 22.26
CA LEU A 424 14.43 13.23 21.04
C LEU A 424 14.02 14.70 21.29
N ALA A 425 12.96 14.91 22.07
CA ALA A 425 12.51 16.25 22.47
C ALA A 425 13.55 16.98 23.34
N LEU A 426 14.25 16.29 24.24
CA LEU A 426 15.34 16.87 25.03
C LEU A 426 16.49 17.36 24.15
N ALA A 427 16.95 16.53 23.19
CA ALA A 427 17.99 16.91 22.24
C ALA A 427 17.55 18.12 21.40
N TYR A 428 16.33 18.07 20.87
CA TYR A 428 15.75 19.15 20.09
C TYR A 428 15.65 20.47 20.86
N ASN A 429 15.08 20.44 22.06
CA ASN A 429 14.89 21.62 22.90
C ASN A 429 16.22 22.26 23.34
N ASN A 430 17.32 21.50 23.29
CA ASN A 430 18.66 22.04 23.56
C ASN A 430 19.34 22.61 22.30
N ILE A 431 19.32 21.88 21.18
CA ILE A 431 20.02 22.28 19.93
C ILE A 431 19.40 23.56 19.36
N ILE A 432 18.07 23.61 19.34
CA ILE A 432 17.33 24.63 18.61
C ILE A 432 17.54 26.06 19.14
N PRO A 433 17.51 26.34 20.47
CA PRO A 433 17.82 27.67 21.00
C PRO A 433 19.26 28.12 20.76
N ARG A 434 20.18 27.16 20.55
CA ARG A 434 21.61 27.39 20.33
C ARG A 434 22.00 27.57 18.87
N TRP A 435 21.10 27.25 17.94
CA TRP A 435 21.38 27.10 16.52
C TRP A 435 22.17 28.25 15.85
N TRP A 436 21.96 29.50 16.26
CA TRP A 436 22.72 30.68 15.76
C TRP A 436 23.73 31.25 16.76
N LYS A 437 23.69 30.80 18.02
CA LYS A 437 24.50 31.36 19.11
C LYS A 437 25.75 30.53 19.37
N ASP A 438 25.71 29.25 19.05
CA ASP A 438 26.79 28.32 19.32
C ASP A 438 27.83 28.33 18.20
N THR A 439 28.87 29.14 18.41
CA THR A 439 29.97 29.32 17.47
C THR A 439 30.90 28.11 17.38
N GLU A 440 30.85 27.20 18.36
CA GLU A 440 31.64 25.97 18.37
C GLU A 440 30.93 24.88 17.57
N ALA A 441 29.64 24.66 17.84
CA ALA A 441 28.84 23.63 17.17
C ALA A 441 28.51 23.98 15.71
N LYS A 442 28.48 25.29 15.35
CA LYS A 442 28.34 25.81 13.98
C LYS A 442 27.16 25.20 13.19
N PHE A 443 26.00 25.11 13.83
CA PHE A 443 24.82 24.44 13.26
C PHE A 443 24.40 25.01 11.91
N SER A 444 24.35 26.35 11.77
CA SER A 444 23.95 27.03 10.53
C SER A 444 24.91 26.77 9.36
N SER A 445 26.19 26.49 9.60
CA SER A 445 27.10 26.11 8.51
C SER A 445 27.01 24.63 8.15
N ARG A 446 26.70 23.75 9.13
CA ARG A 446 26.50 22.30 8.91
C ARG A 446 25.18 22.00 8.22
N MET A 447 24.17 22.84 8.45
CA MET A 447 22.84 22.74 7.86
C MET A 447 22.32 24.14 7.47
N PRO A 448 22.82 24.73 6.37
CA PRO A 448 22.44 26.08 5.95
C PRO A 448 20.97 26.15 5.56
N LEU A 449 20.26 27.15 6.07
CA LEU A 449 18.85 27.40 5.81
C LEU A 449 18.69 28.39 4.63
N ASP A 450 17.48 28.43 4.04
CA ASP A 450 17.18 29.51 3.09
C ASP A 450 17.16 30.86 3.85
N PRO A 451 17.78 31.94 3.32
CA PRO A 451 17.82 33.22 4.02
C PRO A 451 16.45 33.76 4.44
N ARG A 452 15.37 33.45 3.70
CA ARG A 452 13.99 33.83 4.07
C ARG A 452 13.44 32.94 5.19
N ALA A 453 13.83 31.67 5.23
CA ALA A 453 13.46 30.76 6.31
C ALA A 453 14.17 31.15 7.63
N GLU A 454 15.43 31.60 7.57
CA GLU A 454 16.21 32.03 8.74
C GLU A 454 15.54 33.16 9.53
N ALA A 455 14.79 34.03 8.85
CA ALA A 455 14.13 35.17 9.47
C ALA A 455 12.88 34.81 10.32
N LEU A 456 12.42 33.55 10.38
CA LEU A 456 11.04 33.19 10.77
C LEU A 456 10.86 32.21 11.96
N LEU A 457 11.84 31.95 12.84
CA LEU A 457 11.94 30.64 13.53
C LEU A 457 11.70 30.55 15.08
N ARG A 458 10.64 29.82 15.55
CA ARG A 458 10.53 29.00 16.83
C ARG A 458 9.83 27.59 16.65
N GLY A 459 9.92 26.51 17.55
CA GLY A 459 10.23 24.99 17.39
C GLY A 459 9.46 23.82 18.16
N ASN A 460 8.77 22.81 17.49
CA ASN A 460 8.20 21.48 17.96
C ASN A 460 8.39 20.24 16.97
N LEU A 461 8.08 18.95 17.26
CA LEU A 461 8.50 17.75 16.44
C LEU A 461 7.49 16.59 16.16
N ARG A 462 7.64 15.85 15.02
CA ARG A 462 7.02 14.53 14.71
C ARG A 462 7.95 13.61 13.88
N PRO A 463 8.42 12.46 14.39
CA PRO A 463 9.31 11.53 13.66
C PRO A 463 8.57 10.49 12.78
N ASP A 464 9.19 10.08 11.67
CA ASP A 464 8.80 8.94 10.82
C ASP A 464 9.69 7.74 11.11
N ILE A 465 9.10 6.55 11.16
CA ILE A 465 9.68 5.35 11.77
C ILE A 465 9.83 4.22 10.75
N LEU A 466 10.97 3.55 10.79
CA LEU A 466 11.25 2.25 10.17
C LEU A 466 11.12 1.15 11.23
N ILE A 467 10.49 0.03 10.87
CA ILE A 467 10.45 -1.17 11.71
C ILE A 467 11.55 -2.11 11.20
N PRO A 468 12.71 -2.24 11.87
CA PRO A 468 13.72 -3.21 11.51
C PRO A 468 13.20 -4.64 11.71
N ILE A 469 13.61 -5.54 10.81
CA ILE A 469 13.46 -6.98 11.02
C ILE A 469 14.28 -7.32 12.28
N SER A 470 13.65 -7.90 13.31
CA SER A 470 14.35 -8.19 14.56
C SER A 470 15.48 -9.19 14.33
N ALA A 471 16.56 -9.06 15.11
CA ALA A 471 17.50 -10.16 15.25
C ALA A 471 16.76 -11.33 15.92
N ALA A 472 17.01 -12.55 15.45
CA ALA A 472 16.39 -13.76 15.99
C ALA A 472 16.43 -13.78 17.54
N GLY A 473 15.25 -13.89 18.18
CA GLY A 473 15.12 -13.98 19.64
C GLY A 473 14.63 -12.73 20.37
N ASN A 474 14.20 -11.67 19.68
CA ASN A 474 13.52 -10.54 20.32
C ASN A 474 12.04 -10.51 19.92
N ASP A 475 11.15 -10.78 20.87
CA ASP A 475 9.70 -10.94 20.65
C ASP A 475 8.97 -9.60 20.41
N THR A 476 9.64 -8.47 20.66
CA THR A 476 9.09 -7.12 20.44
C THR A 476 9.72 -6.47 19.20
N PRO A 477 8.91 -5.93 18.26
CA PRO A 477 9.42 -5.22 17.11
C PRO A 477 10.22 -3.99 17.57
N GLY A 478 11.42 -3.79 17.04
CA GLY A 478 12.18 -2.57 17.28
C GLY A 478 11.67 -1.42 16.39
N PHE A 479 12.28 -0.24 16.51
CA PHE A 479 12.05 0.84 15.57
C PHE A 479 13.27 1.74 15.38
N ARG A 480 13.34 2.46 14.25
CA ARG A 480 14.34 3.49 13.97
C ARG A 480 13.77 4.66 13.20
N VAL A 481 14.14 5.88 13.56
CA VAL A 481 13.72 7.11 12.89
C VAL A 481 14.65 7.43 11.72
N CYS A 482 14.09 7.60 10.52
CA CYS A 482 14.84 7.90 9.30
C CYS A 482 14.55 9.29 8.71
N GLU A 483 13.50 9.94 9.20
CA GLU A 483 13.17 11.33 8.92
C GLU A 483 12.23 11.85 10.00
N ILE A 484 12.08 13.17 10.09
CA ILE A 484 11.08 13.82 10.92
C ILE A 484 10.14 14.56 9.99
N ASN A 485 8.93 14.05 9.73
CA ASN A 485 7.96 14.73 8.90
C ASN A 485 7.20 15.76 9.73
N ALA A 486 7.89 16.86 10.02
CA ALA A 486 7.31 17.96 10.78
C ALA A 486 6.20 18.65 9.95
N ARG A 487 4.96 18.31 10.28
CA ARG A 487 3.75 19.03 9.84
C ARG A 487 3.19 19.80 11.01
N PHE A 488 2.44 20.85 10.72
CA PHE A 488 1.66 21.55 11.73
C PHE A 488 0.65 20.60 12.38
N SER A 489 0.78 20.38 13.69
CA SER A 489 -0.06 19.43 14.46
C SER A 489 -1.55 19.66 14.22
N ILE A 490 -1.94 20.92 14.05
CA ILE A 490 -3.32 21.32 13.79
C ILE A 490 -3.93 20.73 12.53
N ASN A 491 -3.12 20.37 11.53
CA ASN A 491 -3.61 19.79 10.28
C ASN A 491 -4.10 18.35 10.43
N PHE A 492 -3.72 17.65 11.50
CA PHE A 492 -3.96 16.20 11.59
C PHE A 492 -4.31 15.68 12.98
N LEU A 493 -3.87 16.34 14.05
CA LEU A 493 -3.99 15.84 15.43
C LEU A 493 -5.46 15.61 15.83
N HIS A 494 -6.35 16.51 15.41
CA HIS A 494 -7.79 16.38 15.63
C HIS A 494 -8.39 15.15 14.91
N TRP A 495 -7.93 14.82 13.69
CA TRP A 495 -8.35 13.60 13.00
C TRP A 495 -7.93 12.34 13.76
N VAL A 496 -6.70 12.32 14.27
CA VAL A 496 -6.19 11.20 15.08
C VAL A 496 -7.00 11.07 16.37
N ALA A 497 -7.32 12.19 17.04
CA ALA A 497 -8.15 12.18 18.24
C ALA A 497 -9.56 11.63 17.96
N THR A 498 -10.24 12.11 16.92
CA THR A 498 -11.54 11.60 16.50
C THR A 498 -11.50 10.10 16.18
N ALA A 499 -10.45 9.64 15.49
CA ALA A 499 -10.27 8.22 15.22
C ALA A 499 -10.11 7.42 16.51
N TYR A 500 -9.30 7.90 17.46
CA TYR A 500 -9.05 7.20 18.72
C TYR A 500 -10.27 7.22 19.65
N GLU A 501 -11.12 8.24 19.55
CA GLU A 501 -12.41 8.27 20.25
C GLU A 501 -13.36 7.19 19.72
N ALA A 502 -13.51 7.08 18.39
CA ALA A 502 -14.35 6.06 17.77
C ALA A 502 -13.82 4.63 18.05
N LEU A 503 -12.50 4.45 18.00
CA LEU A 503 -11.85 3.19 18.38
C LEU A 503 -12.13 2.87 19.85
N ALA A 504 -11.95 3.83 20.77
CA ALA A 504 -12.30 3.63 22.19
C ALA A 504 -13.76 3.20 22.35
N GLY A 505 -14.68 3.74 21.55
CA GLY A 505 -16.08 3.31 21.47
C GLY A 505 -16.27 1.85 21.07
N CYS A 506 -15.47 1.36 20.13
CA CYS A 506 -15.54 -0.02 19.63
C CYS A 506 -14.96 -1.05 20.60
N THR A 507 -13.94 -0.71 21.40
CA THR A 507 -13.30 -1.63 22.34
C THR A 507 -13.69 -1.45 23.79
N ARG A 508 -14.80 -0.74 24.09
CA ARG A 508 -15.29 -0.54 25.47
C ARG A 508 -15.45 -1.85 26.26
N HIS A 509 -15.61 -2.97 25.58
CA HIS A 509 -15.80 -4.30 26.18
C HIS A 509 -14.58 -5.23 26.07
N SER A 510 -13.46 -4.77 25.49
CA SER A 510 -12.23 -5.55 25.37
C SER A 510 -11.19 -5.06 26.37
N ALA A 511 -10.74 -5.94 27.26
CA ALA A 511 -9.64 -5.65 28.18
C ALA A 511 -8.27 -5.71 27.47
N SER A 512 -8.16 -6.55 26.44
CA SER A 512 -6.89 -6.84 25.76
C SER A 512 -6.57 -5.89 24.62
N VAL A 513 -7.46 -4.97 24.22
CA VAL A 513 -7.23 -4.08 23.07
C VAL A 513 -7.67 -2.65 23.36
N LYS A 514 -6.73 -1.70 23.36
CA LYS A 514 -7.00 -0.27 23.58
C LYS A 514 -6.37 0.64 22.53
N PRO A 515 -6.93 1.83 22.26
CA PRO A 515 -6.27 2.80 21.39
C PRO A 515 -4.87 3.14 21.90
N ALA A 516 -3.92 3.35 20.99
CA ALA A 516 -2.52 3.62 21.34
C ALA A 516 -2.31 4.97 22.06
N SER A 517 -3.27 5.90 21.98
CA SER A 517 -3.24 7.13 22.76
C SER A 517 -4.63 7.56 23.21
N ASN A 518 -4.66 8.51 24.13
CA ASN A 518 -5.89 9.07 24.68
C ASN A 518 -6.36 10.25 23.81
N HIS A 519 -7.54 10.15 23.22
CA HIS A 519 -8.11 11.18 22.34
C HIS A 519 -8.32 12.53 23.04
N THR A 520 -8.76 12.54 24.31
CA THR A 520 -8.93 13.76 25.12
C THR A 520 -7.61 14.48 25.27
N ARG A 521 -6.53 13.76 25.62
CA ARG A 521 -5.19 14.34 25.76
C ARG A 521 -4.70 14.99 24.45
N LEU A 522 -4.98 14.38 23.30
CA LEU A 522 -4.62 14.93 21.99
C LEU A 522 -5.38 16.23 21.68
N LEU A 523 -6.67 16.28 22.01
CA LEU A 523 -7.52 17.46 21.85
C LEU A 523 -7.12 18.58 22.82
N ASP A 524 -6.89 18.26 24.10
CA ASP A 524 -6.43 19.22 25.11
C ASP A 524 -5.09 19.84 24.71
N SER A 525 -4.13 19.01 24.27
CA SER A 525 -2.84 19.47 23.76
C SER A 525 -2.99 20.40 22.54
N LEU A 526 -4.03 20.21 21.72
CA LEU A 526 -4.33 21.10 20.60
C LEU A 526 -4.90 22.44 21.08
N LEU A 527 -5.79 22.41 22.08
CA LEU A 527 -6.40 23.60 22.65
C LEU A 527 -5.37 24.47 23.40
N GLU A 528 -4.43 23.86 24.10
CA GLU A 528 -3.32 24.53 24.81
C GLU A 528 -2.47 25.43 23.90
N LEU A 529 -2.46 25.17 22.59
CA LEU A 529 -1.78 26.04 21.62
C LEU A 529 -2.44 27.42 21.51
N PHE A 530 -3.72 27.53 21.84
CA PHE A 530 -4.53 28.74 21.65
C PHE A 530 -4.92 29.37 22.99
N ASN A 531 -5.07 30.69 22.97
CA ASN A 531 -5.75 31.38 24.06
C ASN A 531 -7.27 31.29 23.82
N PRO A 532 -8.05 30.60 24.67
CA PRO A 532 -9.47 30.38 24.45
C PRO A 532 -10.31 31.67 24.52
N LYS A 533 -9.75 32.76 25.05
CA LYS A 533 -10.42 34.07 25.16
C LYS A 533 -10.29 34.95 23.92
N LEU A 534 -9.52 34.52 22.92
CA LEU A 534 -9.22 35.32 21.73
C LEU A 534 -9.70 34.59 20.44
N PRO A 535 -10.09 35.31 19.39
CA PRO A 535 -10.46 34.68 18.12
C PRO A 535 -9.31 33.90 17.48
N ILE A 536 -9.62 32.71 16.94
CA ILE A 536 -8.67 31.85 16.23
C ILE A 536 -8.85 32.05 14.72
N HIS A 537 -7.77 32.39 14.01
CA HIS A 537 -7.77 32.60 12.56
C HIS A 537 -6.98 31.49 11.87
N PHE A 538 -7.66 30.68 11.07
CA PHE A 538 -7.03 29.67 10.23
C PHE A 538 -6.66 30.26 8.88
N VAL A 539 -5.36 30.51 8.67
CA VAL A 539 -4.85 31.07 7.41
C VAL A 539 -4.58 29.93 6.42
N ARG A 540 -5.31 29.91 5.31
CA ARG A 540 -5.24 28.83 4.30
C ARG A 540 -5.62 29.30 2.89
N ASP A 541 -5.32 28.47 1.90
CA ASP A 541 -5.81 28.62 0.52
C ASP A 541 -7.03 27.70 0.27
N LYS A 542 -7.46 27.53 -1.00
CA LYS A 542 -8.61 26.68 -1.40
C LYS A 542 -8.56 25.25 -0.84
N ALA A 543 -7.37 24.67 -0.71
CA ALA A 543 -7.16 23.37 -0.08
C ALA A 543 -7.01 23.51 1.45
N GLY A 544 -7.82 22.79 2.23
CA GLY A 544 -7.78 22.80 3.70
C GLY A 544 -9.12 22.37 4.32
N MET A 545 -9.26 22.50 5.64
CA MET A 545 -10.46 22.04 6.38
C MET A 545 -11.70 22.87 6.00
N SER A 546 -12.86 22.21 5.90
CA SER A 546 -14.14 22.88 5.69
C SER A 546 -14.57 23.66 6.93
N GLN A 547 -15.35 24.74 6.74
CA GLN A 547 -15.94 25.48 7.87
C GLN A 547 -16.92 24.63 8.70
N ASP A 548 -17.50 23.61 8.08
CA ASP A 548 -18.41 22.66 8.71
C ASP A 548 -17.67 21.45 9.32
N GLY A 549 -16.34 21.44 9.26
CA GLY A 549 -15.51 20.37 9.79
C GLY A 549 -15.55 20.31 11.32
N SER A 550 -15.42 19.09 11.85
CA SER A 550 -15.50 18.77 13.27
C SER A 550 -14.61 19.62 14.18
N LEU A 551 -13.39 19.98 13.74
CA LEU A 551 -12.48 20.80 14.54
C LEU A 551 -13.06 22.19 14.85
N PHE A 552 -13.76 22.82 13.91
CA PHE A 552 -14.27 24.18 14.08
C PHE A 552 -15.42 24.21 15.09
N GLY A 553 -16.36 23.27 15.00
CA GLY A 553 -17.44 23.17 15.98
C GLY A 553 -16.96 22.66 17.33
N TRP A 554 -15.94 21.80 17.37
CA TRP A 554 -15.31 21.40 18.63
C TRP A 554 -14.63 22.59 19.32
N LEU A 555 -13.80 23.37 18.62
CA LEU A 555 -13.19 24.59 19.16
C LEU A 555 -14.24 25.62 19.59
N GLU A 556 -15.34 25.78 18.84
CA GLU A 556 -16.46 26.63 19.23
C GLU A 556 -17.10 26.15 20.54
N SER A 557 -17.30 24.84 20.70
CA SER A 557 -17.86 24.26 21.94
C SER A 557 -16.97 24.50 23.16
N GLN A 558 -15.65 24.53 22.97
CA GLN A 558 -14.68 24.72 24.06
C GLN A 558 -14.46 26.21 24.40
N THR A 559 -14.52 27.09 23.40
CA THR A 559 -14.15 28.51 23.56
C THR A 559 -15.34 29.48 23.54
N GLY A 560 -16.51 29.04 23.06
CA GLY A 560 -17.65 29.90 22.75
C GLY A 560 -17.47 30.77 21.49
N ILE A 561 -16.30 30.69 20.85
CA ILE A 561 -15.91 31.50 19.69
C ILE A 561 -15.61 30.56 18.52
N ARG A 562 -16.38 30.67 17.44
CA ARG A 562 -16.11 29.89 16.23
C ARG A 562 -14.82 30.37 15.56
N PRO A 563 -13.87 29.48 15.23
CA PRO A 563 -12.70 29.85 14.45
C PRO A 563 -13.06 30.36 13.05
N ARG A 564 -12.20 31.21 12.49
CA ARG A 564 -12.41 31.86 11.19
C ARG A 564 -11.47 31.32 10.13
N ILE A 565 -11.89 31.35 8.87
CA ILE A 565 -11.04 31.00 7.74
C ILE A 565 -10.62 32.29 7.05
N VAL A 566 -9.31 32.49 6.92
CA VAL A 566 -8.72 33.69 6.33
C VAL A 566 -7.87 33.30 5.13
N SER A 567 -8.18 33.86 3.97
CA SER A 567 -7.31 33.76 2.80
C SER A 567 -6.09 34.66 2.98
N PRO A 568 -4.89 34.30 2.48
CA PRO A 568 -3.74 35.20 2.48
C PRO A 568 -4.02 36.54 1.80
N SER A 569 -4.91 36.56 0.79
CA SER A 569 -5.36 37.79 0.11
C SER A 569 -6.11 38.77 1.02
N ASP A 570 -6.64 38.28 2.15
CA ASP A 570 -7.48 39.05 3.05
C ASP A 570 -6.69 39.56 4.26
N LEU A 571 -5.38 39.32 4.31
CA LEU A 571 -4.51 39.83 5.36
C LEU A 571 -4.03 41.26 5.05
N ARG A 572 -3.90 42.09 6.08
CA ARG A 572 -3.40 43.46 6.01
C ARG A 572 -2.38 43.68 7.13
N LEU A 573 -1.30 44.37 6.81
CA LEU A 573 -0.42 44.97 7.82
C LEU A 573 -0.83 46.42 8.00
N VAL A 574 -1.28 46.76 9.21
CA VAL A 574 -1.73 48.10 9.57
C VAL A 574 -0.66 48.74 10.44
N PRO A 575 -0.16 49.95 10.13
CA PRO A 575 0.82 50.63 10.97
C PRO A 575 0.32 50.77 12.42
N ASP A 576 1.13 50.34 13.38
CA ASP A 576 0.85 50.46 14.81
C ASP A 576 2.15 50.71 15.59
N ALA A 577 2.36 51.96 15.97
CA ALA A 577 3.55 52.42 16.69
C ALA A 577 3.67 51.82 18.10
N THR A 578 2.63 51.18 18.64
CA THR A 578 2.66 50.52 19.96
C THR A 578 3.24 49.11 19.89
N THR A 579 3.36 48.53 18.69
CA THR A 579 3.91 47.20 18.47
C THR A 579 5.42 47.24 18.22
N ARG A 580 6.13 46.18 18.62
CA ARG A 580 7.59 46.07 18.43
C ARG A 580 8.02 46.10 16.96
N THR A 581 7.16 45.68 16.06
CA THR A 581 7.42 45.62 14.61
C THR A 581 6.94 46.87 13.88
N GLY A 582 6.20 47.77 14.54
CA GLY A 582 5.56 48.93 13.93
C GLY A 582 4.31 48.59 13.11
N PHE A 583 3.86 47.33 13.11
CA PHE A 583 2.65 46.88 12.42
C PHE A 583 1.83 45.90 13.25
N MET A 584 0.52 45.99 13.06
CA MET A 584 -0.48 45.05 13.53
C MET A 584 -0.99 44.21 12.36
N LEU A 585 -1.08 42.90 12.57
CA LEU A 585 -1.68 41.99 11.59
C LEU A 585 -3.20 42.02 11.72
N CYS A 586 -3.88 42.28 10.61
CA CYS A 586 -5.34 42.31 10.53
C CYS A 586 -5.85 41.44 9.38
N CYS A 587 -7.13 41.06 9.42
CA CYS A 587 -7.84 40.44 8.31
C CYS A 587 -9.08 41.26 7.92
N VAL A 588 -9.46 41.24 6.64
CA VAL A 588 -10.66 41.91 6.15
C VAL A 588 -11.91 41.31 6.80
N TRP A 589 -12.74 42.17 7.38
CA TRP A 589 -13.98 41.80 8.04
C TRP A 589 -15.06 41.46 7.01
N GLY A 590 -15.77 40.35 7.22
CA GLY A 590 -16.92 39.97 6.39
C GLY A 590 -16.58 39.31 5.06
N THR A 591 -15.32 38.93 4.80
CA THR A 591 -14.97 38.01 3.70
C THR A 591 -15.33 36.56 4.04
N ASP A 592 -15.33 36.22 5.32
CA ASP A 592 -15.72 34.91 5.85
C ASP A 592 -17.28 34.77 5.98
N PRO A 593 -17.90 33.70 5.42
CA PRO A 593 -19.34 33.41 5.54
C PRO A 593 -19.89 33.32 6.99
N VAL A 594 -19.09 32.86 7.95
CA VAL A 594 -19.46 32.72 9.38
C VAL A 594 -19.63 34.10 10.02
N VAL A 595 -18.76 35.04 9.66
CA VAL A 595 -18.76 36.41 10.18
C VAL A 595 -19.96 37.18 9.66
N ARG A 596 -20.36 36.97 8.40
CA ARG A 596 -21.58 37.58 7.83
C ARG A 596 -22.86 37.17 8.57
N LYS A 597 -22.94 35.92 9.06
CA LYS A 597 -24.11 35.42 9.81
C LYS A 597 -24.15 35.89 11.27
N ALA A 598 -23.01 36.20 11.87
CA ALA A 598 -22.91 36.64 13.27
C ALA A 598 -23.40 38.08 13.51
N VAL A 599 -23.57 38.89 12.47
CA VAL A 599 -24.00 40.31 12.55
C VAL A 599 -25.42 40.50 13.13
N GLY A 600 -26.17 39.43 13.41
CA GLY A 600 -27.51 39.48 14.01
C GLY A 600 -27.70 38.76 15.35
N THR A 601 -26.66 38.18 15.96
CA THR A 601 -26.82 37.22 17.10
C THR A 601 -26.51 37.79 18.49
N GLY A 602 -26.30 39.09 18.63
CA GLY A 602 -26.10 39.75 19.94
C GLY A 602 -24.77 39.43 20.65
N LYS A 603 -23.83 38.73 20.01
CA LYS A 603 -22.45 38.57 20.49
C LYS A 603 -21.67 39.89 20.30
N PRO A 604 -20.78 40.29 21.23
CA PRO A 604 -20.02 41.53 21.09
C PRO A 604 -19.17 41.50 19.80
N ALA A 605 -19.39 42.49 18.94
CA ALA A 605 -18.59 42.66 17.73
C ALA A 605 -17.12 42.90 18.14
N PRO A 606 -16.16 42.27 17.45
CA PRO A 606 -14.75 42.58 17.69
C PRO A 606 -14.48 44.03 17.30
N LYS A 607 -13.42 44.60 17.88
CA LYS A 607 -13.03 45.97 17.63
C LYS A 607 -12.57 46.10 16.16
N LEU A 608 -13.43 46.63 15.30
CA LEU A 608 -13.14 46.83 13.88
C LEU A 608 -12.39 48.15 13.66
N ILE A 609 -11.51 48.14 12.67
CA ILE A 609 -10.69 49.29 12.27
C ILE A 609 -10.98 49.57 10.79
N GLN A 610 -11.17 50.83 10.42
CA GLN A 610 -11.29 51.23 9.02
C GLN A 610 -9.89 51.47 8.44
N VAL A 611 -9.52 50.76 7.39
CA VAL A 611 -8.23 50.91 6.69
C VAL A 611 -8.48 50.91 5.19
N ASN A 612 -8.13 52.00 4.50
CA ASN A 612 -8.26 52.13 3.03
C ASN A 612 -9.65 51.78 2.48
N GLY A 613 -10.72 52.10 3.22
CA GLY A 613 -12.10 51.78 2.83
C GLY A 613 -12.56 50.37 3.21
N GLU A 614 -11.67 49.51 3.70
CA GLU A 614 -11.99 48.18 4.23
C GLU A 614 -12.20 48.23 5.74
N LEU A 615 -13.17 47.45 6.24
CA LEU A 615 -13.25 47.13 7.67
C LEU A 615 -12.33 45.95 7.93
N VAL A 616 -11.43 46.07 8.91
CA VAL A 616 -10.50 45.01 9.28
C VAL A 616 -10.59 44.69 10.77
N GLU A 617 -10.32 43.44 11.11
CA GLU A 617 -10.23 42.93 12.47
C GLU A 617 -8.77 42.53 12.77
N GLN A 618 -8.34 42.76 14.02
CA GLN A 618 -7.01 42.35 14.46
C GLN A 618 -6.89 40.81 14.57
N VAL A 619 -5.80 40.27 14.02
CA VAL A 619 -5.45 38.86 14.10
C VAL A 619 -4.52 38.64 15.29
N HIS A 620 -5.02 37.97 16.33
CA HIS A 620 -4.25 37.71 17.56
C HIS A 620 -3.50 36.38 17.56
N GLN A 621 -4.06 35.35 16.92
CA GLN A 621 -3.50 34.01 16.88
C GLN A 621 -3.88 33.29 15.59
N ILE A 622 -2.91 32.61 15.00
CA ILE A 622 -3.04 31.92 13.71
C ILE A 622 -2.83 30.41 13.87
N GLY A 623 -3.79 29.64 13.35
CA GLY A 623 -3.58 28.24 12.95
C GLY A 623 -3.20 28.20 11.46
N LEU A 624 -1.92 28.03 11.15
CA LEU A 624 -1.41 28.11 9.79
C LEU A 624 -1.66 26.79 9.05
N GLN A 625 -2.30 26.87 7.88
CA GLN A 625 -2.53 25.72 6.98
C GLN A 625 -2.05 26.00 5.55
N LEU A 626 -1.04 26.87 5.41
CA LEU A 626 -0.35 27.08 4.16
C LEU A 626 0.81 26.09 4.01
N PHE A 627 1.06 25.68 2.76
CA PHE A 627 2.33 25.06 2.43
C PHE A 627 3.47 26.08 2.55
N ASP A 628 4.65 25.60 2.86
CA ASP A 628 5.89 26.38 2.98
C ASP A 628 6.14 27.29 1.76
N TYR A 629 6.05 26.77 0.53
CA TYR A 629 6.24 27.58 -0.68
C TYR A 629 5.19 28.70 -0.83
N LYS A 630 3.97 28.52 -0.31
CA LYS A 630 2.93 29.56 -0.32
C LYS A 630 3.18 30.61 0.73
N LEU A 631 3.65 30.22 1.91
CA LEU A 631 4.09 31.18 2.93
C LEU A 631 5.24 32.05 2.38
N PHE A 632 6.18 31.45 1.65
CA PHE A 632 7.29 32.18 1.02
C PHE A 632 6.91 33.01 -0.21
N ALA A 633 5.74 32.79 -0.79
CA ALA A 633 5.21 33.63 -1.85
C ALA A 633 4.64 34.96 -1.32
N LEU A 634 4.39 35.06 -0.01
CA LEU A 634 3.95 36.30 0.63
C LEU A 634 5.10 37.30 0.78
N PRO A 635 4.81 38.61 0.84
CA PRO A 635 5.82 39.61 1.22
C PRO A 635 6.49 39.23 2.54
N THR A 636 7.80 39.46 2.65
CA THR A 636 8.62 39.06 3.80
C THR A 636 8.05 39.58 5.12
N GLU A 637 7.61 40.84 5.13
CA GLU A 637 7.02 41.51 6.29
C GLU A 637 5.71 40.81 6.71
N MET A 638 4.89 40.38 5.75
CA MET A 638 3.66 39.63 6.02
C MET A 638 3.97 38.26 6.63
N ALA A 639 4.91 37.52 6.03
CA ALA A 639 5.32 36.21 6.54
C ALA A 639 5.90 36.31 7.97
N GLN A 640 6.67 37.35 8.28
CA GLN A 640 7.17 37.63 9.62
C GLN A 640 6.05 37.87 10.64
N HIS A 641 5.04 38.67 10.30
CA HIS A 641 3.92 38.91 11.19
C HIS A 641 3.02 37.68 11.36
N ILE A 642 2.83 36.90 10.29
CA ILE A 642 2.17 35.59 10.39
C ILE A 642 2.94 34.70 11.37
N ALA A 643 4.27 34.62 11.26
CA ALA A 643 5.13 33.84 12.15
C ALA A 643 5.01 34.28 13.63
N LEU A 644 4.89 35.58 13.90
CA LEU A 644 4.71 36.12 15.25
C LEU A 644 3.34 35.78 15.86
N CYS A 645 2.29 35.78 15.04
CA CYS A 645 0.93 35.43 15.46
C CYS A 645 0.67 33.91 15.40
N CYS A 646 1.55 33.14 14.77
CA CYS A 646 1.35 31.71 14.56
C CYS A 646 1.47 30.94 15.87
N ARG A 647 0.46 30.11 16.16
CA ARG A 647 0.56 29.07 17.20
C ARG A 647 1.22 27.81 16.67
N ASN A 648 1.25 27.66 15.35
CA ASN A 648 2.12 26.70 14.74
C ASN A 648 3.55 27.18 14.79
N ASP A 649 4.37 26.17 14.94
CA ASP A 649 5.74 26.33 15.25
C ASP A 649 6.55 26.15 13.95
N LEU A 650 7.12 27.25 13.44
CA LEU A 650 7.73 27.25 12.11
C LEU A 650 9.10 26.56 12.06
N ARG A 651 9.88 26.49 13.16
CA ARG A 651 11.14 25.72 13.21
C ARG A 651 10.91 24.23 13.03
N SER A 652 9.74 23.72 13.42
CA SER A 652 9.35 22.36 13.09
C SER A 652 9.50 22.12 11.59
N VAL A 653 8.89 22.97 10.77
CA VAL A 653 8.86 22.79 9.30
C VAL A 653 10.19 23.13 8.65
N PHE A 654 10.97 24.06 9.19
CA PHE A 654 12.19 24.53 8.53
C PHE A 654 13.49 23.88 9.00
N ILE A 655 13.55 23.44 10.26
CA ILE A 655 14.75 22.81 10.82
C ILE A 655 14.49 21.32 11.01
N ALA A 656 13.45 20.95 11.75
CA ALA A 656 13.25 19.56 12.07
C ALA A 656 12.85 18.70 10.87
N HIS A 657 12.07 19.27 9.95
CA HIS A 657 11.71 18.60 8.70
C HIS A 657 12.93 18.27 7.81
N ASP A 658 14.01 19.02 7.98
CA ASP A 658 15.25 18.77 7.26
C ASP A 658 15.91 17.51 7.82
N LYS A 659 15.97 16.45 7.00
CA LYS A 659 16.54 15.15 7.37
C LYS A 659 17.97 15.25 7.91
N ARG A 660 18.71 16.32 7.58
CA ARG A 660 20.04 16.63 8.14
C ARG A 660 20.01 16.87 9.65
N PHE A 661 18.89 17.29 10.19
CA PHE A 661 18.75 17.50 11.63
C PHE A 661 19.00 16.22 12.45
N LEU A 662 18.64 15.04 11.93
CA LEU A 662 18.98 13.76 12.57
C LEU A 662 20.48 13.51 12.63
N GLY A 663 21.22 13.88 11.57
CA GLY A 663 22.68 13.84 11.55
C GLY A 663 23.30 14.82 12.54
N ILE A 664 22.73 16.03 12.68
CA ILE A 664 23.14 17.00 13.70
C ILE A 664 22.96 16.40 15.10
N ILE A 665 21.80 15.82 15.42
CA ILE A 665 21.57 15.17 16.73
C ILE A 665 22.63 14.11 17.01
N LEU A 666 22.90 13.22 16.04
CA LEU A 666 23.88 12.15 16.18
C LEU A 666 25.30 12.69 16.47
N GLN A 667 25.71 13.76 15.77
CA GLN A 667 27.01 14.40 15.97
C GLN A 667 27.08 15.20 17.30
N GLU A 668 25.94 15.64 17.85
CA GLU A 668 25.89 16.39 19.11
C GLU A 668 25.75 15.51 20.36
N LEU A 669 25.58 14.19 20.24
CA LEU A 669 25.27 13.32 21.38
C LEU A 669 26.26 13.48 22.54
N ASP A 670 27.57 13.51 22.25
CA ASP A 670 28.60 13.62 23.29
C ASP A 670 28.55 15.00 23.98
N ALA A 671 28.31 16.08 23.23
CA ALA A 671 28.13 17.42 23.79
C ALA A 671 26.83 17.52 24.62
N LEU A 672 25.75 16.88 24.18
CA LEU A 672 24.47 16.83 24.91
C LEU A 672 24.62 16.10 26.25
N VAL A 673 25.52 15.10 26.34
CA VAL A 673 25.82 14.38 27.58
C VAL A 673 26.81 15.13 28.47
N HIS A 674 27.97 15.50 27.93
CA HIS A 674 29.10 15.96 28.75
C HIS A 674 29.13 17.47 28.94
N THR A 675 28.84 18.24 27.88
CA THR A 675 28.91 19.71 27.88
C THR A 675 27.60 20.32 28.41
N HIS A 676 26.46 19.97 27.80
CA HIS A 676 25.17 20.56 28.13
C HIS A 676 24.41 19.80 29.22
N ARG A 677 24.77 18.53 29.46
CA ARG A 677 24.18 17.67 30.50
C ARG A 677 22.66 17.59 30.44
N VAL A 678 22.11 17.60 29.23
CA VAL A 678 20.67 17.46 28.97
C VAL A 678 20.26 16.01 28.70
N LEU A 679 21.23 15.17 28.32
CA LEU A 679 21.04 13.73 28.15
C LEU A 679 21.96 12.95 29.10
N SER A 680 21.46 11.82 29.60
CA SER A 680 22.30 10.78 30.21
C SER A 680 22.97 9.92 29.13
N PRO A 681 24.05 9.18 29.45
CA PRO A 681 24.67 8.24 28.51
C PRO A 681 23.69 7.21 27.93
N ALA A 682 22.76 6.70 28.75
CA ALA A 682 21.73 5.76 28.31
C ALA A 682 20.73 6.39 27.33
N GLN A 683 20.36 7.65 27.54
CA GLN A 683 19.49 8.40 26.62
C GLN A 683 20.21 8.70 25.29
N ALA A 684 21.50 9.06 25.34
CA ALA A 684 22.29 9.24 24.13
C ALA A 684 22.44 7.95 23.33
N GLN A 685 22.63 6.81 24.00
CA GLN A 685 22.65 5.50 23.35
C GLN A 685 21.30 5.17 22.70
N LEU A 686 20.19 5.48 23.36
CA LEU A 686 18.85 5.28 22.83
C LEU A 686 18.62 6.08 21.53
N LEU A 687 19.11 7.32 21.44
CA LEU A 687 19.09 8.08 20.18
C LEU A 687 20.04 7.50 19.13
N ARG A 688 21.23 7.05 19.53
CA ARG A 688 22.24 6.47 18.64
C ARG A 688 21.73 5.21 17.95
N GLU A 689 20.98 4.38 18.67
CA GLU A 689 20.39 3.15 18.15
C GLU A 689 19.08 3.39 17.40
N GLY A 690 18.26 4.32 17.91
CA GLY A 690 16.95 4.64 17.40
C GLY A 690 16.93 5.64 16.23
N ILE A 691 18.05 6.28 15.87
CA ILE A 691 18.16 7.13 14.68
C ILE A 691 18.98 6.40 13.61
N VAL A 692 18.49 6.37 12.37
CA VAL A 692 19.24 5.82 11.24
C VAL A 692 20.52 6.64 11.03
N PRO A 693 21.71 6.01 10.88
CA PRO A 693 22.94 6.75 10.63
C PRO A 693 22.79 7.68 9.42
N THR A 694 23.05 8.95 9.67
CA THR A 694 22.71 10.06 8.78
C THR A 694 23.96 10.90 8.53
N ILE A 695 24.46 10.92 7.29
CA ILE A 695 25.72 11.56 6.92
C ILE A 695 25.47 12.93 6.29
N LEU A 696 26.08 13.97 6.84
CA LEU A 696 25.94 15.35 6.37
C LEU A 696 26.95 15.65 5.25
N PRO A 697 26.55 16.36 4.18
CA PRO A 697 27.51 16.87 3.20
C PRO A 697 28.62 17.69 3.87
N GLY A 698 29.88 17.45 3.48
CA GLY A 698 31.04 18.18 3.99
C GLY A 698 31.53 17.77 5.39
N SER A 699 30.92 16.77 6.04
CA SER A 699 31.41 16.23 7.31
C SER A 699 32.58 15.25 7.11
N SER A 700 33.29 14.90 8.19
CA SER A 700 34.38 13.92 8.14
C SER A 700 33.89 12.54 7.68
N GLU A 701 32.71 12.13 8.13
CA GLU A 701 32.05 10.88 7.74
C GLU A 701 31.72 10.86 6.24
N PHE A 702 31.36 12.02 5.67
CA PHE A 702 31.16 12.15 4.22
C PHE A 702 32.48 12.02 3.45
N GLN A 703 33.56 12.62 3.93
CA GLN A 703 34.88 12.50 3.29
C GLN A 703 35.40 11.05 3.32
N GLU A 704 35.15 10.34 4.41
CA GLU A 704 35.42 8.91 4.52
C GLU A 704 34.59 8.10 3.53
N LEU A 705 33.28 8.37 3.44
CA LEU A 705 32.39 7.71 2.48
C LEU A 705 32.83 7.97 1.03
N ALA A 706 33.14 9.21 0.67
CA ALA A 706 33.62 9.55 -0.67
C ALA A 706 34.92 8.79 -1.01
N SER A 707 35.82 8.68 -0.04
CA SER A 707 37.09 7.94 -0.18
C SER A 707 36.89 6.42 -0.22
N GLN A 708 35.86 5.87 0.42
CA GLN A 708 35.48 4.47 0.31
C GLN A 708 34.81 4.18 -1.04
N ALA A 709 33.88 5.03 -1.49
CA ALA A 709 33.19 4.88 -2.76
C ALA A 709 34.15 4.94 -3.97
N ARG A 710 35.23 5.72 -3.88
CA ARG A 710 36.32 5.73 -4.88
C ARG A 710 37.10 4.41 -4.95
N ARG A 711 37.17 3.66 -3.85
CA ARG A 711 37.89 2.38 -3.76
C ARG A 711 36.99 1.18 -4.09
N ASP A 712 35.72 1.26 -3.71
CA ASP A 712 34.72 0.22 -3.93
C ASP A 712 33.40 0.84 -4.41
N PRO A 713 33.11 0.77 -5.72
CA PRO A 713 31.86 1.26 -6.30
C PRO A 713 30.59 0.63 -5.70
N GLU A 714 30.68 -0.57 -5.13
CA GLU A 714 29.54 -1.28 -4.53
C GLU A 714 29.14 -0.72 -3.16
N THR A 715 29.97 0.15 -2.58
CA THR A 715 29.67 0.90 -1.34
C THR A 715 28.29 1.57 -1.43
N LYS A 716 27.90 2.07 -2.62
CA LYS A 716 26.61 2.72 -2.88
C LYS A 716 25.41 1.88 -2.43
N ASN A 717 25.47 0.55 -2.54
CA ASN A 717 24.36 -0.35 -2.26
C ASN A 717 23.94 -0.35 -0.77
N ARG A 718 24.78 0.21 0.10
CA ARG A 718 24.55 0.35 1.54
C ARG A 718 23.88 1.67 1.90
N TYR A 719 23.61 2.54 0.94
CA TYR A 719 23.11 3.89 1.21
C TYR A 719 21.82 4.20 0.47
N ILE A 720 21.03 5.08 1.08
CA ILE A 720 19.86 5.72 0.49
C ILE A 720 20.17 7.20 0.38
N HIS A 721 19.94 7.75 -0.79
CA HIS A 721 20.04 9.18 -1.04
C HIS A 721 18.64 9.80 -0.95
N LYS A 722 18.46 10.71 0.01
CA LYS A 722 17.19 11.42 0.22
C LYS A 722 17.36 12.91 -0.07
N PRO A 723 16.40 13.56 -0.77
CA PRO A 723 16.36 15.01 -0.88
C PRO A 723 16.15 15.67 0.48
N ILE A 724 16.80 16.81 0.70
CA ILE A 724 16.57 17.62 1.91
C ILE A 724 15.23 18.36 1.76
N ARG A 725 14.51 18.52 2.88
CA ARG A 725 13.29 19.35 2.99
C ARG A 725 12.08 18.93 2.14
N GLU A 726 12.16 17.81 1.42
CA GLU A 726 11.05 17.25 0.67
C GLU A 726 10.23 16.30 1.55
N ALA A 727 8.91 16.47 1.53
CA ALA A 727 7.96 15.84 2.45
C ALA A 727 7.17 14.64 1.86
N ARG A 728 7.28 14.38 0.56
CA ARG A 728 6.45 13.41 -0.19
C ARG A 728 7.22 12.21 -0.74
N GLY A 729 8.48 12.05 -0.36
CA GLY A 729 9.33 10.94 -0.79
C GLY A 729 9.75 11.00 -2.25
N THR A 730 9.50 12.12 -2.94
CA THR A 730 9.82 12.28 -4.36
C THR A 730 11.33 12.48 -4.52
N GLY A 731 11.97 11.72 -5.41
CA GLY A 731 13.42 11.85 -5.68
C GLY A 731 14.33 11.09 -4.70
N ILE A 732 13.78 10.16 -3.90
CA ILE A 732 14.60 9.21 -3.13
C ILE A 732 15.26 8.22 -4.09
N LEU A 733 16.58 8.06 -3.98
CA LEU A 733 17.35 7.12 -4.78
C LEU A 733 17.95 6.05 -3.86
N LEU A 734 17.69 4.78 -4.18
CA LEU A 734 18.34 3.65 -3.53
C LEU A 734 19.68 3.42 -4.21
N GLY A 735 20.78 3.40 -3.45
CA GLY A 735 22.11 3.29 -4.05
C GLY A 735 22.30 2.00 -4.88
N ARG A 736 21.57 0.93 -4.53
CA ARG A 736 21.51 -0.31 -5.33
C ARG A 736 20.90 -0.14 -6.73
N ASP A 737 20.00 0.82 -6.90
CA ASP A 737 19.19 0.99 -8.11
C ASP A 737 19.75 2.09 -9.05
N ILE A 738 20.88 2.71 -8.68
CA ILE A 738 21.57 3.72 -9.50
C ILE A 738 22.97 3.25 -9.90
N SER A 739 23.46 3.75 -11.03
CA SER A 739 24.79 3.38 -11.54
C SER A 739 25.92 3.95 -10.68
N ALA A 740 27.12 3.35 -10.76
CA ALA A 740 28.31 3.89 -10.10
C ALA A 740 28.66 5.31 -10.59
N THR A 741 28.43 5.61 -11.87
CA THR A 741 28.64 6.94 -12.45
C THR A 741 27.67 7.97 -11.92
N GLN A 742 26.39 7.62 -11.77
CA GLN A 742 25.37 8.46 -11.14
C GLN A 742 25.72 8.70 -9.66
N TRP A 743 26.15 7.67 -8.94
CA TRP A 743 26.59 7.77 -7.56
C TRP A 743 27.78 8.72 -7.39
N GLU A 744 28.80 8.62 -8.25
CA GLU A 744 29.95 9.51 -8.22
C GLU A 744 29.57 10.97 -8.53
N ALA A 745 28.68 11.18 -9.49
CA ALA A 745 28.16 12.52 -9.80
C ALA A 745 27.41 13.13 -8.60
N ILE A 746 26.62 12.32 -7.89
CA ILE A 746 25.93 12.72 -6.65
C ILE A 746 26.96 13.14 -5.59
N LEU A 747 27.96 12.30 -5.30
CA LEU A 747 29.00 12.63 -4.31
C LEU A 747 29.75 13.93 -4.66
N LYS A 748 30.14 14.12 -5.93
CA LYS A 748 30.80 15.36 -6.40
C LYS A 748 29.90 16.59 -6.25
N SER A 749 28.59 16.45 -6.50
CA SER A 749 27.63 17.54 -6.31
C SER A 749 27.51 17.96 -4.84
N MET A 750 27.63 17.00 -3.92
CA MET A 750 27.58 17.24 -2.47
C MET A 750 28.89 17.81 -1.92
N GLU A 751 30.04 17.54 -2.57
CA GLU A 751 31.33 18.19 -2.26
C GLU A 751 31.33 19.69 -2.64
N SER A 752 30.64 20.04 -3.74
CA SER A 752 30.64 21.40 -4.32
C SER A 752 29.46 22.28 -3.90
N SER A 753 28.37 21.68 -3.40
CA SER A 753 27.15 22.39 -3.01
C SER A 753 26.60 21.85 -1.69
N SER A 754 26.40 22.74 -0.71
CA SER A 754 25.64 22.44 0.52
C SER A 754 24.12 22.35 0.30
N ARG A 755 23.67 22.46 -0.97
CA ARG A 755 22.27 22.36 -1.38
C ARG A 755 21.96 21.01 -2.00
N GLY A 756 20.97 20.32 -1.45
CA GLY A 756 20.13 19.39 -2.20
C GLY A 756 19.78 18.07 -1.51
N PHE A 757 20.72 17.42 -0.82
CA PHE A 757 20.55 15.99 -0.47
C PHE A 757 21.31 15.53 0.79
N ILE A 758 20.94 14.35 1.29
CA ILE A 758 21.57 13.66 2.42
C ILE A 758 21.70 12.15 2.14
N LEU A 759 22.68 11.51 2.77
CA LEU A 759 22.89 10.06 2.68
C LEU A 759 22.54 9.37 4.00
N LEU A 760 21.66 8.37 3.94
CA LEU A 760 21.29 7.50 5.05
C LEU A 760 21.92 6.13 4.86
N ALA A 761 22.63 5.62 5.87
CA ALA A 761 23.22 4.28 5.79
C ALA A 761 22.19 3.22 6.18
N LYS A 762 22.07 2.17 5.35
CA LYS A 762 21.39 0.93 5.70
C LYS A 762 22.34 0.11 6.56
N GLN A 763 22.02 -0.08 7.85
CA GLN A 763 22.78 -1.03 8.66
C GLN A 763 22.41 -2.45 8.21
N ARG A 764 23.40 -3.20 7.69
CA ARG A 764 23.28 -4.65 7.52
C ARG A 764 23.19 -5.23 8.94
N ALA A 765 22.13 -5.95 9.28
CA ALA A 765 22.23 -6.96 10.32
C ALA A 765 23.40 -7.87 9.91
N GLN A 766 24.34 -8.14 10.80
CA GLN A 766 25.47 -9.02 10.48
C GLN A 766 24.92 -10.43 10.21
N GLY A 767 24.85 -10.79 8.93
CA GLY A 767 24.41 -12.09 8.45
C GLY A 767 24.26 -12.05 6.92
N PRO A 768 24.66 -13.11 6.17
CA PRO A 768 24.50 -13.15 4.74
C PRO A 768 23.06 -13.57 4.41
N GLN A 769 22.12 -12.63 4.47
CA GLN A 769 20.79 -12.83 3.90
C GLN A 769 20.29 -11.55 3.20
N GLU A 770 19.70 -11.77 2.03
CA GLU A 770 19.09 -10.75 1.18
C GLU A 770 17.87 -10.13 1.86
N PRO A 771 17.73 -8.79 1.85
CA PRO A 771 16.56 -8.15 2.41
C PRO A 771 15.45 -8.05 1.35
N TYR A 772 14.49 -8.97 1.39
CA TYR A 772 13.11 -8.68 0.95
C TYR A 772 12.48 -7.71 1.96
N GLY A 773 12.84 -6.43 1.83
CA GLY A 773 12.16 -5.36 2.53
C GLY A 773 10.85 -5.07 1.81
N GLY A 774 9.73 -5.50 2.40
CA GLY A 774 8.44 -4.88 2.13
C GLY A 774 8.56 -3.39 2.46
N HIS A 775 8.59 -2.55 1.44
CA HIS A 775 8.54 -1.12 1.60
C HIS A 775 7.11 -0.75 2.00
N VAL A 776 6.84 -0.60 3.29
CA VAL A 776 5.68 0.18 3.74
C VAL A 776 6.05 1.66 3.57
N LEU A 777 5.96 2.13 2.32
CA LEU A 777 5.92 3.55 2.03
C LEU A 777 4.55 4.04 2.52
N LEU A 778 4.52 4.62 3.72
CA LEU A 778 3.41 5.48 4.15
C LEU A 778 3.52 6.80 3.37
N GLY A 779 3.31 6.71 2.06
CA GLY A 779 2.94 7.86 1.24
C GLY A 779 1.65 8.46 1.79
N GLU A 780 1.33 9.67 1.34
CA GLU A 780 0.13 10.44 1.67
C GLU A 780 -1.06 9.53 2.05
N TRP A 781 -1.80 9.86 3.11
CA TRP A 781 -2.92 9.08 3.69
C TRP A 781 -2.54 8.02 4.74
N ALA A 782 -2.39 8.44 6.00
CA ALA A 782 -2.39 7.51 7.13
C ALA A 782 -2.90 8.19 8.41
N VAL A 783 -4.23 8.17 8.61
CA VAL A 783 -4.78 8.06 9.96
C VAL A 783 -4.60 6.59 10.32
N CYS A 784 -3.43 6.22 10.83
CA CYS A 784 -3.27 4.90 11.43
C CYS A 784 -3.85 4.97 12.84
N GLY A 785 -5.07 4.48 12.98
CA GLY A 785 -5.52 3.88 14.23
C GLY A 785 -4.48 2.84 14.65
N PHE A 786 -3.90 2.97 15.84
CA PHE A 786 -3.07 1.92 16.41
C PHE A 786 -3.80 1.35 17.61
N TRP A 787 -3.90 0.03 17.65
CA TRP A 787 -4.39 -0.73 18.79
C TRP A 787 -3.22 -1.26 19.59
N ASN A 788 -3.46 -1.52 20.86
CA ASN A 788 -2.46 -1.96 21.82
C ASN A 788 -2.95 -3.20 22.57
N VAL A 789 -2.08 -4.21 22.70
CA VAL A 789 -2.39 -5.50 23.34
C VAL A 789 -1.75 -5.62 24.73
N GLU A 790 -2.51 -6.07 25.73
CA GLU A 790 -1.98 -6.45 27.05
C GLU A 790 -1.54 -7.93 27.05
N ASP A 791 -0.31 -8.19 27.54
CA ASP A 791 0.23 -9.53 27.74
C ASP A 791 -0.58 -10.25 28.82
N GLY A 792 -1.57 -11.03 28.39
CA GLY A 792 -2.33 -11.97 29.21
C GLY A 792 -2.04 -13.38 28.75
N VAL A 793 -1.26 -14.12 29.54
CA VAL A 793 -1.18 -15.58 29.47
C VAL A 793 -2.60 -16.12 29.65
N CYS A 794 -3.15 -16.76 28.62
CA CYS A 794 -4.30 -17.64 28.71
C CYS A 794 -4.02 -18.83 27.79
N GLY A 795 -4.14 -20.03 28.36
CA GLY A 795 -3.79 -21.32 27.77
C GLY A 795 -4.91 -22.02 27.02
#